data_AF-A0A7C4RQF1-F1
#
_entry.id   AF-A0A7C4RQF1-F1
#
_cell.length_a   1.000
_cell.length_b   1.000
_cell.length_c   1.000
_cell.angle_alpha   90.00
_cell.angle_beta   90.00
_cell.angle_gamma   90.00
#
_symmetry.space_group_name_H-M   'P 1'
#
loop_
_entity.id
_entity.type
_entity.pdbx_description
1 polymer ?
#
loop_
_entity_poly.entity_id
_entity_poly.type
_entity_poly.pdbx_seq_one_letter_code
_entity_poly.pdbx_strand_id
1 'polypeptide(L)'
;MKVIKHPGLLALLLLLAIGAMVGSSGGTMAPARPTAGATMDLRSKNMVNEAAYIPSMCWTKTEDSRGVIHNPCFTCHTKSTEPNYTNDDHLQLHYDFPEYARTNRWTNLFKSRTAQVAAIRDRDIIRYVRQNNYLDSKKGIIPASLLKNVPKGWDFNGNGVWDGYTPDAYFNFDSEGFDKDPNGAFTGWRAFAYYPFPATFWPTNGSTSDVLIRLNTPFRNNSSGEFDLTIYKVNLAIVEALMKRRDVPIAAVDEIGLGVDLDKNGVLGTATMIRYDWAPLEGRNMSFVGQAGQLQAAGIIHLAAGLFPEGTEFLSSLRYIDVSNTGTIAPSPRMKELRYAKKRSWLSYIDLQMAAGAVRKDKFDYPDRLEIFLGDVEQGLSNGQGWVYQGFIEDSGGDLRPQTYEETVYCMGCHSALGITTDGNFSFSRKFDAGTYRDGWYHWTQKGLKGTIEPKIEIEGAGVYPEYSFYLMYNRAGDELHENTEAYQKFFTPDGKIKADILKLLNDDVTVLLHPSPKRALMLNKAYRTIVAEQSFIYGRDATIAPTTNVHRQVEFGQSTKIAKAVNTMSTAGRFNASKIAANPVSTLSSTSLENAAAVIGSGMSGPDGTLYSVAKDGLIYKSSYSMKDVFFPFPDRLTLPARTIVPLADIAPCYSCHRISYSVPAENLSGRDMYSAPTLGGTENGALKQLTDSADTDIYPQWSPDGTKIAWVSGAPGRSHIWIMNRDGSGKRQLTSATGMQGWPEWSSDGARILYWEYNETSKLYAIRTIRIDGTSIITIAETTDILDRPVWRPDGQYVAYAKESNANWDIWVAKSDGSKSWRMTTSPAMESNPLWNPDGTKIAYKVAASGAYNLTEEYFLDVENGFDSPKVFAWQGPQSIQMSGWSPDGKMIAYTAETVSGTSGKDRVSYLVAVSDVSLSGSTAFATSSTVISATTLGDRGALFSPDGKQVVFWGWDQSYRALLWIYDLSSKSVRRLTSEGFDYNPRWSPDGKQIVFESNRNGNLDIWVIPVE
;
A
#
# COMPACT_ATOMS: atom_id res chain seq x y z
N MET A 1 -23.85 -23.13 -56.78
CA MET A 1 -24.49 -22.39 -57.89
C MET A 1 -24.11 -20.92 -57.71
N LYS A 2 -23.09 -20.34 -58.40
CA LYS A 2 -23.10 -19.70 -59.75
C LYS A 2 -24.40 -18.91 -60.00
N VAL A 3 -24.44 -17.61 -60.32
CA VAL A 3 -23.75 -16.82 -61.37
C VAL A 3 -23.82 -15.31 -60.98
N ILE A 4 -22.71 -14.57 -60.82
CA ILE A 4 -22.02 -13.62 -61.74
C ILE A 4 -22.88 -12.48 -62.35
N LYS A 5 -22.48 -11.22 -62.10
CA LYS A 5 -22.25 -10.15 -63.12
C LYS A 5 -21.39 -9.00 -62.55
N HIS A 6 -20.18 -8.88 -63.08
CA HIS A 6 -19.28 -7.70 -63.17
C HIS A 6 -19.16 -7.34 -64.69
N PRO A 7 -18.44 -6.30 -65.20
CA PRO A 7 -17.29 -5.56 -64.63
C PRO A 7 -17.12 -4.06 -65.05
N GLY A 8 -16.04 -3.42 -64.57
CA GLY A 8 -15.21 -2.54 -65.43
C GLY A 8 -14.63 -1.28 -64.79
N LEU A 9 -13.35 -1.31 -64.37
CA LEU A 9 -12.25 -0.61 -65.08
C LEU A 9 -10.88 -0.91 -64.43
N LEU A 10 -9.94 -1.37 -65.26
CA LEU A 10 -8.52 -1.56 -64.98
C LEU A 10 -7.78 -1.33 -66.30
N ALA A 11 -6.77 -0.45 -66.35
CA ALA A 11 -5.47 -0.71 -67.00
C ALA A 11 -4.56 0.54 -67.09
N LEU A 12 -3.39 0.33 -66.49
CA LEU A 12 -2.06 0.93 -66.67
C LEU A 12 -1.55 1.05 -68.12
N LEU A 13 -0.58 1.94 -68.33
CA LEU A 13 0.64 1.73 -69.15
C LEU A 13 1.78 2.57 -68.52
N LEU A 14 2.86 1.97 -67.96
CA LEU A 14 4.12 1.45 -68.58
C LEU A 14 5.22 2.55 -68.68
N LEU A 15 6.55 2.37 -68.50
CA LEU A 15 7.48 1.44 -67.83
C LEU A 15 8.91 1.89 -68.20
N LEU A 16 9.92 1.40 -67.47
CA LEU A 16 11.38 1.24 -67.75
C LEU A 16 12.34 2.30 -67.17
N ALA A 17 13.51 1.97 -66.58
CA ALA A 17 14.10 0.73 -66.08
C ALA A 17 15.50 0.98 -65.44
N ILE A 18 15.82 0.24 -64.35
CA ILE A 18 17.11 -0.39 -63.95
C ILE A 18 18.35 0.55 -63.75
N GLY A 19 19.13 0.52 -62.65
CA GLY A 19 19.19 -0.33 -61.46
C GLY A 19 20.42 -0.02 -60.59
N ALA A 20 20.63 -0.88 -59.57
CA ALA A 20 21.77 -1.05 -58.66
C ALA A 20 21.65 -0.51 -57.22
N MET A 21 21.94 -1.43 -56.30
CA MET A 21 21.77 -1.44 -54.84
C MET A 21 22.81 -0.58 -54.10
N VAL A 22 22.45 -0.22 -52.86
CA VAL A 22 23.21 -0.29 -51.58
C VAL A 22 22.94 0.95 -50.72
N GLY A 23 22.47 0.74 -49.48
CA GLY A 23 22.61 1.73 -48.40
C GLY A 23 21.33 2.10 -47.65
N SER A 24 21.03 1.33 -46.61
CA SER A 24 20.06 1.64 -45.55
C SER A 24 20.40 2.94 -44.80
N SER A 25 19.42 3.84 -44.62
CA SER A 25 19.15 4.54 -43.35
C SER A 25 17.86 5.35 -43.45
N GLY A 26 16.79 4.82 -42.84
CA GLY A 26 15.56 5.57 -42.62
C GLY A 26 15.75 6.55 -41.47
N GLY A 27 16.01 7.81 -41.79
CA GLY A 27 15.95 8.92 -40.83
C GLY A 27 14.53 9.47 -40.76
N THR A 28 13.88 9.31 -39.61
CA THR A 28 12.64 10.03 -39.30
C THR A 28 12.96 11.52 -39.09
N MET A 29 12.30 12.39 -39.86
CA MET A 29 12.44 13.84 -39.75
C MET A 29 11.96 14.32 -38.36
N ALA A 30 12.88 14.91 -37.60
CA ALA A 30 12.55 15.68 -36.40
C ALA A 30 11.72 16.94 -36.76
N PRO A 31 10.74 17.35 -35.93
CA PRO A 31 10.02 18.60 -36.16
C PRO A 31 10.96 19.80 -36.04
N ALA A 32 10.75 20.79 -36.90
CA ALA A 32 11.59 21.98 -36.99
C ALA A 32 11.55 22.81 -35.70
N ARG A 33 12.72 23.26 -35.24
CA ARG A 33 12.89 24.11 -34.05
C ARG A 33 12.25 25.49 -34.27
N PRO A 34 11.57 26.08 -33.27
CA PRO A 34 11.32 27.51 -33.25
C PRO A 34 12.66 28.27 -33.20
N THR A 35 12.79 29.31 -34.02
CA THR A 35 13.93 30.22 -34.00
C THR A 35 13.92 31.08 -32.72
N ALA A 36 15.10 31.45 -32.23
CA ALA A 36 15.25 32.39 -31.13
C ALA A 36 14.49 33.69 -31.46
N GLY A 37 13.50 34.05 -30.65
CA GLY A 37 12.65 35.23 -30.85
C GLY A 37 11.22 34.94 -31.34
N ALA A 38 10.80 33.69 -31.54
CA ALA A 38 9.39 33.37 -31.73
C ALA A 38 8.60 33.71 -30.46
N THR A 39 7.66 34.65 -30.54
CA THR A 39 6.74 34.98 -29.44
C THR A 39 5.86 33.77 -29.15
N MET A 40 6.04 33.18 -27.96
CA MET A 40 5.22 32.08 -27.46
C MET A 40 3.77 32.55 -27.30
N ASP A 41 2.81 31.88 -27.96
CA ASP A 41 1.39 32.15 -27.77
C ASP A 41 0.91 31.47 -26.49
N LEU A 42 0.82 32.24 -25.40
CA LEU A 42 0.43 31.73 -24.08
C LEU A 42 -1.01 31.22 -24.03
N ARG A 43 -1.84 31.58 -25.02
CA ARG A 43 -3.23 31.12 -25.13
C ARG A 43 -3.36 29.75 -25.80
N SER A 44 -2.27 29.24 -26.39
CA SER A 44 -2.28 27.93 -27.04
C SER A 44 -2.46 26.82 -26.00
N LYS A 45 -3.40 25.90 -26.28
CA LYS A 45 -3.52 24.61 -25.60
C LYS A 45 -2.78 23.48 -26.32
N ASN A 46 -2.19 23.76 -27.48
CA ASN A 46 -1.42 22.76 -28.22
C ASN A 46 -0.13 22.45 -27.45
N MET A 47 0.09 21.17 -27.17
CA MET A 47 1.29 20.69 -26.48
C MET A 47 2.30 20.14 -27.48
N VAL A 48 3.57 20.44 -27.26
CA VAL A 48 4.70 19.82 -27.98
C VAL A 48 4.99 18.44 -27.39
N ASN A 49 4.90 18.30 -26.07
CA ASN A 49 4.92 17.02 -25.37
C ASN A 49 3.55 16.73 -24.75
N GLU A 50 2.76 15.87 -25.39
CA GLU A 50 1.42 15.52 -24.88
C GLU A 50 1.45 14.74 -23.55
N ALA A 51 2.60 14.15 -23.20
CA ALA A 51 2.84 13.47 -21.94
C ALA A 51 3.65 14.34 -20.95
N ALA A 52 3.54 15.67 -21.01
CA ALA A 52 4.28 16.59 -20.13
C ALA A 52 4.00 16.39 -18.63
N TYR A 53 2.90 15.73 -18.26
CA TYR A 53 2.57 15.34 -16.89
C TYR A 53 3.43 14.17 -16.37
N ILE A 54 4.25 13.54 -17.21
CA ILE A 54 5.23 12.54 -16.79
C ILE A 54 6.59 13.26 -16.69
N PRO A 55 7.07 13.60 -15.48
CA PRO A 55 8.28 14.39 -15.32
C PRO A 55 9.53 13.67 -15.86
N SER A 56 10.56 14.45 -16.18
CA SER A 56 11.84 13.98 -16.74
C SER A 56 12.50 12.83 -15.97
N MET A 57 12.39 12.85 -14.65
CA MET A 57 12.95 11.81 -13.76
C MET A 57 12.35 10.41 -13.95
N CYS A 58 11.15 10.28 -14.56
CA CYS A 58 10.53 8.97 -14.75
C CYS A 58 11.33 8.06 -15.71
N TRP A 59 12.20 8.62 -16.55
CA TRP A 59 13.09 7.86 -17.44
C TRP A 59 14.45 7.52 -16.82
N THR A 60 14.69 7.80 -15.54
CA THR A 60 15.95 7.43 -14.87
C THR A 60 16.23 5.94 -15.05
N LYS A 61 17.49 5.60 -15.38
CA LYS A 61 18.00 4.24 -15.37
C LYS A 61 18.21 3.79 -13.93
N THR A 62 17.55 2.71 -13.56
CA THR A 62 17.63 2.08 -12.24
C THR A 62 18.77 1.09 -12.09
N GLU A 63 19.55 0.84 -13.15
CA GLU A 63 20.77 0.03 -13.13
C GLU A 63 21.91 0.83 -13.78
N ASP A 64 23.05 0.97 -13.09
CA ASP A 64 24.24 1.61 -13.65
C ASP A 64 25.10 0.63 -14.47
N SER A 65 26.16 1.14 -15.11
CA SER A 65 27.04 0.31 -15.95
C SER A 65 27.83 -0.77 -15.18
N ARG A 66 27.79 -0.74 -13.84
CA ARG A 66 28.44 -1.73 -12.95
C ARG A 66 27.42 -2.77 -12.45
N GLY A 67 26.15 -2.68 -12.85
CA GLY A 67 25.07 -3.53 -12.35
C GLY A 67 24.56 -3.12 -10.97
N VAL A 68 24.88 -1.91 -10.49
CA VAL A 68 24.36 -1.40 -9.22
C VAL A 68 22.94 -0.92 -9.44
N ILE A 69 22.03 -1.39 -8.58
CA ILE A 69 20.62 -0.97 -8.61
C ILE A 69 20.42 0.31 -7.81
N HIS A 70 19.66 1.23 -8.40
CA HIS A 70 19.24 2.51 -7.87
C HIS A 70 17.71 2.56 -7.91
N ASN A 71 17.07 2.89 -6.80
CA ASN A 71 15.62 3.09 -6.77
C ASN A 71 15.33 4.49 -6.22
N PRO A 72 15.20 5.51 -7.10
CA PRO A 72 14.65 6.80 -6.72
C PRO A 72 13.11 6.83 -6.80
N CYS A 73 12.51 5.87 -7.51
CA CYS A 73 11.08 5.79 -7.79
C CYS A 73 10.23 5.65 -6.52
N PHE A 74 10.73 4.97 -5.48
CA PHE A 74 9.99 4.78 -4.22
C PHE A 74 9.64 6.09 -3.49
N THR A 75 10.35 7.18 -3.80
CA THR A 75 10.02 8.48 -3.20
C THR A 75 8.66 8.97 -3.67
N CYS A 76 8.24 8.64 -4.89
CA CYS A 76 6.99 9.09 -5.51
C CYS A 76 5.91 7.99 -5.54
N HIS A 77 6.31 6.77 -5.87
CA HIS A 77 5.40 5.64 -6.09
C HIS A 77 5.39 4.73 -4.86
N THR A 78 4.30 4.75 -4.10
CA THR A 78 4.15 3.98 -2.87
C THR A 78 2.72 3.47 -2.73
N LYS A 79 2.49 2.53 -1.82
CA LYS A 79 1.14 2.28 -1.32
C LYS A 79 0.60 3.57 -0.71
N SER A 80 -0.60 3.94 -1.14
CA SER A 80 -1.28 5.12 -0.66
C SER A 80 -1.82 4.92 0.75
N THR A 81 -2.04 6.03 1.45
CA THR A 81 -2.75 6.06 2.72
C THR A 81 -4.07 6.79 2.52
N GLU A 82 -5.17 6.19 2.95
CA GLU A 82 -6.50 6.81 2.94
C GLU A 82 -6.42 8.24 3.50
N PRO A 83 -7.05 9.25 2.86
CA PRO A 83 -8.02 9.17 1.78
C PRO A 83 -7.43 9.26 0.36
N ASN A 84 -6.13 8.99 0.22
CA ASN A 84 -5.56 8.66 -1.08
C ASN A 84 -5.72 7.15 -1.32
N TYR A 85 -6.24 6.77 -2.49
CA TYR A 85 -6.47 5.38 -2.88
C TYR A 85 -5.70 4.99 -4.15
N THR A 86 -4.68 5.79 -4.52
CA THR A 86 -3.81 5.55 -5.66
C THR A 86 -2.64 4.66 -5.24
N ASN A 87 -2.78 3.35 -5.38
CA ASN A 87 -1.67 2.42 -5.14
C ASN A 87 -0.87 2.20 -6.42
N ASP A 88 0.30 2.84 -6.51
CA ASP A 88 1.15 2.87 -7.71
C ASP A 88 2.56 2.31 -7.47
N ASP A 89 2.78 1.59 -6.36
CA ASP A 89 4.08 1.02 -5.99
C ASP A 89 4.65 0.01 -6.99
N HIS A 90 3.79 -0.62 -7.80
CA HIS A 90 4.21 -1.47 -8.92
C HIS A 90 5.07 -0.73 -9.97
N LEU A 91 4.92 0.60 -10.11
CA LEU A 91 5.72 1.41 -11.04
C LEU A 91 7.19 1.51 -10.63
N GLN A 92 7.56 1.04 -9.44
CA GLN A 92 8.96 0.83 -9.09
C GLN A 92 9.58 -0.36 -9.81
N LEU A 93 8.78 -1.34 -10.26
CA LEU A 93 9.26 -2.63 -10.78
C LEU A 93 9.42 -2.64 -12.30
N HIS A 94 8.61 -1.84 -13.00
CA HIS A 94 8.57 -1.78 -14.46
C HIS A 94 8.31 -0.35 -14.96
N TYR A 95 8.86 -0.02 -16.12
CA TYR A 95 8.53 1.20 -16.85
C TYR A 95 7.23 1.01 -17.64
N ASP A 96 6.10 1.34 -17.00
CA ASP A 96 4.76 1.16 -17.57
C ASP A 96 4.25 2.46 -18.23
N PHE A 97 4.96 2.92 -19.25
CA PHE A 97 4.57 4.12 -20.01
C PHE A 97 3.54 3.82 -21.10
N PRO A 98 2.58 4.74 -21.35
CA PRO A 98 1.78 4.71 -22.57
C PRO A 98 2.68 4.81 -23.80
N GLU A 99 2.26 4.26 -24.94
CA GLU A 99 3.08 4.16 -26.16
C GLU A 99 3.77 5.49 -26.53
N TYR A 100 3.04 6.60 -26.49
CA TYR A 100 3.59 7.93 -26.81
C TYR A 100 4.75 8.34 -25.89
N ALA A 101 4.67 8.00 -24.61
CA ALA A 101 5.66 8.33 -23.58
C ALA A 101 6.81 7.31 -23.49
N ARG A 102 6.83 6.26 -24.32
CA ARG A 102 8.01 5.37 -24.39
C ARG A 102 9.25 6.05 -24.95
N THR A 103 9.11 7.18 -25.63
CA THR A 103 10.24 8.04 -26.04
C THR A 103 10.39 9.21 -25.09
N ASN A 104 11.59 9.39 -24.53
CA ASN A 104 11.90 10.53 -23.68
C ASN A 104 11.94 11.82 -24.51
N ARG A 105 10.96 12.70 -24.29
CA ARG A 105 10.81 13.98 -25.01
C ARG A 105 11.43 15.18 -24.28
N TRP A 106 12.01 14.97 -23.11
CA TRP A 106 12.68 15.99 -22.32
C TRP A 106 14.08 16.29 -22.90
N THR A 107 14.11 16.92 -24.08
CA THR A 107 15.35 17.09 -24.87
C THR A 107 16.40 17.95 -24.19
N ASN A 108 16.04 18.78 -23.20
CA ASN A 108 17.02 19.54 -22.42
C ASN A 108 17.97 18.65 -21.62
N LEU A 109 17.55 17.43 -21.21
CA LEU A 109 18.44 16.47 -20.55
C LEU A 109 19.63 16.08 -21.42
N PHE A 110 19.49 16.11 -22.74
CA PHE A 110 20.52 15.66 -23.68
C PHE A 110 21.34 16.81 -24.27
N LYS A 111 21.07 18.04 -23.87
CA LYS A 111 21.72 19.24 -24.40
C LYS A 111 22.91 19.62 -23.53
N SER A 112 24.07 19.79 -24.15
CA SER A 112 25.25 20.33 -23.45
C SER A 112 25.11 21.85 -23.27
N ARG A 113 25.25 22.31 -22.03
CA ARG A 113 25.21 23.71 -21.62
C ARG A 113 26.55 24.22 -21.10
N THR A 114 27.59 23.37 -21.09
CA THR A 114 28.92 23.68 -20.55
C THR A 114 29.49 25.00 -21.06
N ALA A 115 29.45 25.25 -22.37
CA ALA A 115 29.98 26.49 -22.94
C ALA A 115 29.17 27.74 -22.53
N GLN A 116 27.84 27.63 -22.50
CA GLN A 116 26.93 28.72 -22.11
C GLN A 116 27.10 29.05 -20.61
N VAL A 117 27.18 28.02 -19.77
CA VAL A 117 27.42 28.15 -18.33
C VAL A 117 28.79 28.79 -18.06
N ALA A 118 29.84 28.35 -18.76
CA ALA A 118 31.18 28.92 -18.62
C ALA A 118 31.25 30.40 -19.06
N ALA A 119 30.45 30.81 -20.05
CA ALA A 119 30.39 32.19 -20.52
C ALA A 119 29.77 33.17 -19.52
N ILE A 120 28.92 32.70 -18.58
CA ILE A 120 28.32 33.55 -17.56
C ILE A 120 29.31 33.73 -16.40
N ARG A 121 29.76 34.97 -16.16
CA ARG A 121 30.66 35.29 -15.05
C ARG A 121 29.93 35.18 -13.70
N ASP A 122 30.62 34.74 -12.66
CA ASP A 122 30.04 34.58 -11.30
C ASP A 122 29.40 35.87 -10.79
N ARG A 123 30.08 37.02 -10.97
CA ARG A 123 29.55 38.33 -10.58
C ARG A 123 28.23 38.69 -11.26
N ASP A 124 28.01 38.23 -12.50
CA ASP A 124 26.82 38.56 -13.27
C ASP A 124 25.64 37.67 -12.83
N ILE A 125 25.88 36.38 -12.54
CA ILE A 125 24.82 35.52 -12.02
C ILE A 125 24.45 35.89 -10.57
N ILE A 126 25.41 36.26 -9.72
CA ILE A 126 25.13 36.76 -8.36
C ILE A 126 24.26 38.03 -8.43
N ARG A 127 24.60 38.97 -9.32
CA ARG A 127 23.78 40.17 -9.52
C ARG A 127 22.38 39.81 -10.00
N TYR A 128 22.28 38.90 -10.97
CA TYR A 128 21.01 38.47 -11.54
C TYR A 128 20.08 37.88 -10.48
N VAL A 129 20.53 36.90 -9.70
CA VAL A 129 19.67 36.22 -8.72
C VAL A 129 19.23 37.15 -7.58
N ARG A 130 20.03 38.18 -7.23
CA ARG A 130 19.69 39.17 -6.19
C ARG A 130 18.67 40.23 -6.61
N GLN A 131 18.32 40.30 -7.89
CA GLN A 131 17.27 41.20 -8.36
C GLN A 131 15.89 40.65 -8.01
N ASN A 132 14.99 41.50 -7.52
CA ASN A 132 13.60 41.12 -7.29
C ASN A 132 12.82 41.26 -8.61
N ASN A 133 12.17 40.18 -9.06
CA ASN A 133 11.28 40.15 -10.22
C ASN A 133 9.80 39.96 -9.84
N TYR A 134 9.47 40.06 -8.55
CA TYR A 134 8.13 39.89 -8.02
C TYR A 134 7.60 41.17 -7.35
N LEU A 135 8.43 41.86 -6.57
CA LEU A 135 8.13 43.17 -5.98
C LEU A 135 8.94 44.27 -6.67
N ASP A 136 8.28 45.38 -6.95
CA ASP A 136 8.93 46.60 -7.44
C ASP A 136 9.63 47.39 -6.31
N SER A 137 10.29 48.49 -6.68
CA SER A 137 10.98 49.38 -5.72
C SER A 137 10.07 50.04 -4.68
N LYS A 138 8.76 50.10 -4.92
CA LYS A 138 7.73 50.63 -4.02
C LYS A 138 7.01 49.50 -3.25
N LYS A 139 7.51 48.26 -3.33
CA LYS A 139 6.90 47.05 -2.76
C LYS A 139 5.53 46.70 -3.37
N GLY A 140 5.23 47.20 -4.56
CA GLY A 140 4.08 46.75 -5.35
C GLY A 140 4.35 45.38 -5.97
N ILE A 141 3.33 44.52 -6.03
CA ILE A 141 3.43 43.20 -6.67
C ILE A 141 3.37 43.39 -8.19
N ILE A 142 4.47 43.06 -8.88
CA ILE A 142 4.66 43.30 -10.32
C ILE A 142 3.63 42.50 -11.14
N PRO A 143 3.48 41.16 -10.98
CA PRO A 143 2.48 40.42 -11.75
C PRO A 143 1.06 40.91 -11.51
N ALA A 144 0.69 41.24 -10.27
CA ALA A 144 -0.64 41.75 -9.94
C ALA A 144 -0.94 43.08 -10.63
N SER A 145 0.06 43.94 -10.78
CA SER A 145 -0.08 45.22 -11.48
C SER A 145 -0.31 45.03 -12.97
N LEU A 146 0.35 44.03 -13.58
CA LEU A 146 0.14 43.66 -14.99
C LEU A 146 -1.26 43.07 -15.20
N LEU A 147 -1.75 42.25 -14.27
CA LEU A 147 -3.06 41.61 -14.39
C LEU A 147 -4.26 42.58 -14.21
N LYS A 148 -4.05 43.78 -13.66
CA LYS A 148 -5.09 44.84 -13.67
C LYS A 148 -5.44 45.32 -15.08
N ASN A 149 -4.48 45.26 -15.99
CA ASN A 149 -4.64 45.58 -17.41
C ASN A 149 -4.03 44.42 -18.22
N VAL A 150 -4.75 43.29 -18.26
CA VAL A 150 -4.23 42.03 -18.78
C VAL A 150 -3.65 42.23 -20.19
N PRO A 151 -2.38 41.87 -20.42
CA PRO A 151 -1.81 41.90 -21.76
C PRO A 151 -2.65 41.04 -22.72
N LYS A 152 -2.91 41.54 -23.94
CA LYS A 152 -3.73 40.82 -24.95
C LYS A 152 -3.26 39.40 -25.27
N GLY A 153 -1.97 39.12 -25.08
CA GLY A 153 -1.40 37.79 -25.28
C GLY A 153 -1.58 36.84 -24.08
N TRP A 154 -2.07 37.33 -22.94
CA TRP A 154 -2.32 36.56 -21.71
C TRP A 154 -3.81 36.31 -21.50
N ASP A 155 -4.65 37.24 -21.97
CA ASP A 155 -6.12 37.17 -21.94
C ASP A 155 -6.61 36.03 -22.85
N PHE A 156 -7.02 34.91 -22.23
CA PHE A 156 -7.36 33.69 -22.96
C PHE A 156 -8.71 33.82 -23.66
N ASN A 157 -9.70 34.44 -23.00
CA ASN A 157 -11.06 34.55 -23.50
C ASN A 157 -11.34 35.89 -24.22
N GLY A 158 -10.43 36.86 -24.16
CA GLY A 158 -10.52 38.15 -24.84
C GLY A 158 -11.40 39.17 -24.13
N ASN A 159 -11.73 38.99 -22.85
CA ASN A 159 -12.65 39.85 -22.09
C ASN A 159 -11.95 41.05 -21.41
N GLY A 160 -10.61 41.11 -21.43
CA GLY A 160 -9.79 42.16 -20.82
C GLY A 160 -9.65 42.08 -19.30
N VAL A 161 -10.09 40.98 -18.69
CA VAL A 161 -10.07 40.70 -17.24
C VAL A 161 -9.24 39.43 -17.00
N TRP A 162 -8.65 39.28 -15.81
CA TRP A 162 -7.98 38.05 -15.42
C TRP A 162 -8.89 37.24 -14.50
N ASP A 163 -9.37 36.10 -14.97
CA ASP A 163 -10.30 35.21 -14.26
C ASP A 163 -9.62 34.27 -13.25
N GLY A 164 -8.29 34.36 -13.12
CA GLY A 164 -7.44 33.48 -12.32
C GLY A 164 -6.99 34.02 -10.99
N TYR A 165 -5.93 33.40 -10.46
CA TYR A 165 -5.23 33.90 -9.29
C TYR A 165 -4.44 35.16 -9.63
N THR A 166 -4.72 36.23 -8.89
CA THR A 166 -3.92 37.45 -8.91
C THR A 166 -2.98 37.43 -7.71
N PRO A 167 -1.65 37.46 -7.88
CA PRO A 167 -0.72 37.38 -6.76
C PRO A 167 -0.91 38.49 -5.72
N ASP A 168 -1.08 38.11 -4.46
CA ASP A 168 -1.42 39.02 -3.37
C ASP A 168 -0.62 38.77 -2.07
N ALA A 169 0.38 37.89 -2.11
CA ALA A 169 1.33 37.67 -1.01
C ALA A 169 2.51 38.64 -1.12
N TYR A 170 2.87 39.36 -0.06
CA TYR A 170 3.99 40.30 -0.07
C TYR A 170 5.33 39.68 0.35
N PHE A 171 5.31 38.44 0.85
CA PHE A 171 6.46 37.76 1.47
C PHE A 171 7.08 38.59 2.61
N ASN A 172 6.24 39.33 3.32
CA ASN A 172 6.59 40.21 4.43
C ASN A 172 6.03 39.61 5.72
N PHE A 173 6.78 38.67 6.29
CA PHE A 173 6.32 37.83 7.39
C PHE A 173 6.57 38.44 8.76
N ASP A 174 5.57 38.39 9.63
CA ASP A 174 5.73 38.69 11.04
C ASP A 174 6.42 37.55 11.82
N SER A 175 6.48 37.66 13.14
CA SER A 175 7.11 36.65 13.99
C SER A 175 6.38 35.30 14.04
N GLU A 176 5.20 35.17 13.48
CA GLU A 176 4.40 33.93 13.50
C GLU A 176 4.14 33.39 12.09
N GLY A 177 4.89 33.93 11.11
CA GLY A 177 4.86 33.51 9.72
C GLY A 177 3.70 34.10 8.91
N PHE A 178 2.92 35.03 9.47
CA PHE A 178 1.82 35.67 8.72
C PHE A 178 2.36 36.76 7.81
N ASP A 179 1.93 36.71 6.56
CA ASP A 179 2.25 37.72 5.56
C ASP A 179 1.41 39.00 5.76
N LYS A 180 2.08 40.15 5.63
CA LYS A 180 1.47 41.47 5.81
C LYS A 180 1.67 42.34 4.58
N ASP A 181 0.62 43.06 4.23
CA ASP A 181 0.68 44.08 3.20
C ASP A 181 1.57 45.27 3.64
N PRO A 182 1.88 46.22 2.74
CA PRO A 182 2.68 47.40 3.06
C PRO A 182 2.08 48.32 4.13
N ASN A 183 0.77 48.22 4.39
CA ASN A 183 0.07 48.97 5.44
C ASN A 183 0.04 48.22 6.79
N GLY A 184 0.58 46.99 6.84
CA GLY A 184 0.63 46.15 8.03
C GLY A 184 -0.60 45.25 8.24
N ALA A 185 -1.56 45.24 7.31
CA ALA A 185 -2.73 44.37 7.37
C ALA A 185 -2.37 42.94 6.95
N PHE A 186 -3.05 41.95 7.53
CA PHE A 186 -2.83 40.54 7.19
C PHE A 186 -3.41 40.22 5.81
N THR A 187 -2.62 39.58 4.93
CA THR A 187 -3.10 39.11 3.62
C THR A 187 -3.86 37.78 3.73
N GLY A 188 -3.76 37.13 4.89
CA GLY A 188 -4.26 35.79 5.15
C GLY A 188 -3.26 34.68 4.80
N TRP A 189 -2.20 34.97 4.05
CA TRP A 189 -1.16 33.97 3.81
C TRP A 189 -0.33 33.74 5.07
N ARG A 190 0.03 32.48 5.32
CA ARG A 190 0.94 32.09 6.39
C ARG A 190 2.00 31.13 5.85
N ALA A 191 3.26 31.47 6.04
CA ALA A 191 4.37 30.59 5.71
C ALA A 191 4.52 29.47 6.74
N PHE A 192 4.95 28.31 6.27
CA PHE A 192 5.39 27.22 7.12
C PHE A 192 6.68 26.59 6.60
N ALA A 193 7.56 26.23 7.52
CA ALA A 193 8.75 25.46 7.22
C ALA A 193 8.41 23.97 7.20
N TYR A 194 9.01 23.23 6.29
CA TYR A 194 8.73 21.81 6.05
C TYR A 194 10.00 21.08 5.62
N TYR A 195 10.00 19.76 5.77
CA TYR A 195 11.09 18.89 5.32
C TYR A 195 11.09 18.79 3.79
N PRO A 196 12.13 19.27 3.08
CA PRO A 196 12.20 19.15 1.63
C PRO A 196 12.00 17.70 1.19
N PHE A 197 11.22 17.50 0.14
CA PHE A 197 10.98 16.16 -0.40
C PHE A 197 12.29 15.58 -0.95
N PRO A 198 12.57 14.26 -0.82
CA PRO A 198 13.80 13.66 -1.32
C PRO A 198 14.06 13.90 -2.81
N ALA A 199 15.32 13.77 -3.25
CA ALA A 199 15.74 13.85 -4.66
C ALA A 199 15.76 15.29 -5.25
N THR A 200 15.10 15.52 -6.38
CA THR A 200 15.19 16.76 -7.20
C THR A 200 14.78 18.04 -6.43
N PHE A 201 14.00 17.89 -5.36
CA PHE A 201 13.43 19.01 -4.60
C PHE A 201 14.40 19.61 -3.58
N TRP A 202 15.65 19.18 -3.58
CA TRP A 202 16.68 19.71 -2.69
C TRP A 202 17.38 20.95 -3.26
N PRO A 203 17.82 21.90 -2.40
CA PRO A 203 18.61 23.04 -2.84
C PRO A 203 19.90 22.61 -3.53
N THR A 204 20.54 21.51 -3.09
CA THR A 204 21.74 20.95 -3.72
C THR A 204 21.51 20.44 -5.15
N ASN A 205 20.24 20.25 -5.54
CA ASN A 205 19.80 19.84 -6.88
C ASN A 205 19.15 20.99 -7.66
N GLY A 206 19.18 22.22 -7.12
CA GLY A 206 18.72 23.42 -7.81
C GLY A 206 17.30 23.85 -7.45
N SER A 207 16.65 23.17 -6.50
CA SER A 207 15.29 23.48 -6.06
C SER A 207 15.29 24.09 -4.66
N THR A 208 15.05 25.40 -4.59
CA THR A 208 14.79 26.12 -3.32
C THR A 208 13.36 26.62 -3.34
N SER A 209 12.45 25.86 -2.73
CA SER A 209 11.04 26.19 -2.65
C SER A 209 10.64 26.60 -1.25
N ASP A 210 9.74 27.56 -1.15
CA ASP A 210 8.94 27.86 0.04
C ASP A 210 7.46 27.61 -0.26
N VAL A 211 6.65 27.48 0.79
CA VAL A 211 5.20 27.28 0.69
C VAL A 211 4.47 28.11 1.74
N LEU A 212 3.39 28.75 1.31
CA LEU A 212 2.43 29.47 2.14
C LEU A 212 1.08 28.77 2.01
N ILE A 213 0.31 28.77 3.10
CA ILE A 213 -1.07 28.31 3.14
C ILE A 213 -2.00 29.49 3.45
N ARG A 214 -3.18 29.49 2.85
CA ARG A 214 -4.28 30.39 3.23
C ARG A 214 -5.58 29.62 3.29
N LEU A 215 -6.29 29.71 4.43
CA LEU A 215 -7.66 29.21 4.52
C LEU A 215 -8.63 30.29 4.07
N ASN A 216 -9.77 29.87 3.52
CA ASN A 216 -10.82 30.78 3.04
C ASN A 216 -11.33 31.69 4.18
N THR A 217 -11.95 32.82 3.83
CA THR A 217 -12.40 33.88 4.77
C THR A 217 -13.17 33.35 6.00
N PRO A 218 -14.12 32.40 5.90
CA PRO A 218 -14.84 31.91 7.08
C PRO A 218 -13.95 31.26 8.15
N PHE A 219 -12.81 30.69 7.78
CA PHE A 219 -11.86 30.09 8.73
C PHE A 219 -11.05 31.13 9.50
N ARG A 220 -11.10 32.39 9.06
CA ARG A 220 -10.33 33.51 9.60
C ARG A 220 -11.18 34.46 10.42
N ASN A 221 -12.50 34.23 10.46
CA ASN A 221 -13.46 35.16 11.01
C ASN A 221 -14.12 34.61 12.27
N ASN A 222 -14.42 35.52 13.19
CA ASN A 222 -15.30 35.25 14.32
C ASN A 222 -16.75 34.98 13.88
N SER A 223 -17.58 34.58 14.83
CA SER A 223 -19.00 34.26 14.61
C SER A 223 -19.84 35.42 14.05
N SER A 224 -19.33 36.65 14.08
CA SER A 224 -19.96 37.84 13.49
C SER A 224 -19.48 38.13 12.06
N GLY A 225 -18.51 37.36 11.54
CA GLY A 225 -17.94 37.55 10.21
C GLY A 225 -16.77 38.55 10.15
N GLU A 226 -16.21 38.95 11.29
CA GLU A 226 -15.04 39.85 11.36
C GLU A 226 -13.75 39.06 11.52
N PHE A 227 -12.64 39.52 10.91
CA PHE A 227 -11.35 38.85 10.99
C PHE A 227 -10.86 38.75 12.44
N ASP A 228 -10.48 37.55 12.85
CA ASP A 228 -9.93 37.24 14.17
C ASP A 228 -8.70 36.33 14.03
N LEU A 229 -7.54 36.86 14.44
CA LEU A 229 -6.26 36.16 14.31
C LEU A 229 -6.18 34.90 15.19
N THR A 230 -6.81 34.90 16.36
CA THR A 230 -6.84 33.74 17.26
C THR A 230 -7.63 32.61 16.63
N ILE A 231 -8.82 32.90 16.09
CA ILE A 231 -9.64 31.93 15.37
C ILE A 231 -8.89 31.38 14.15
N TYR A 232 -8.19 32.23 13.41
CA TYR A 232 -7.42 31.76 12.26
C TYR A 232 -6.30 30.79 12.67
N LYS A 233 -5.57 31.11 13.74
CA LYS A 233 -4.52 30.22 14.29
C LYS A 233 -5.08 28.88 14.74
N VAL A 234 -6.23 28.89 15.43
CA VAL A 234 -6.91 27.67 15.91
C VAL A 234 -7.37 26.81 14.73
N ASN A 235 -8.03 27.39 13.72
CA ASN A 235 -8.48 26.64 12.55
C ASN A 235 -7.30 26.07 11.72
N LEU A 236 -6.18 26.79 11.62
CA LEU A 236 -4.95 26.24 11.02
C LEU A 236 -4.39 25.06 11.82
N ALA A 237 -4.43 25.11 13.16
CA ALA A 237 -4.00 24.01 14.02
C ALA A 237 -4.93 22.78 13.91
N ILE A 238 -6.24 23.00 13.74
CA ILE A 238 -7.21 21.93 13.45
C ILE A 238 -6.90 21.27 12.10
N VAL A 239 -6.63 22.05 11.06
CA VAL A 239 -6.18 21.51 9.76
C VAL A 239 -4.86 20.73 9.91
N GLU A 240 -3.88 21.25 10.67
CA GLU A 240 -2.64 20.52 10.94
C GLU A 240 -2.89 19.19 11.67
N ALA A 241 -3.77 19.18 12.68
CA ALA A 241 -4.12 17.97 13.42
C ALA A 241 -4.79 16.92 12.54
N LEU A 242 -5.67 17.33 11.62
CA LEU A 242 -6.33 16.43 10.68
C LEU A 242 -5.41 15.93 9.58
N MET A 243 -4.49 16.77 9.07
CA MET A 243 -3.55 16.38 8.01
C MET A 243 -2.48 15.44 8.54
N LYS A 244 -2.01 15.67 9.77
CA LYS A 244 -1.00 14.84 10.43
C LYS A 244 -1.59 13.75 11.33
N ARG A 245 -2.91 13.68 11.46
CA ARG A 245 -3.66 12.72 12.29
C ARG A 245 -3.13 12.56 13.71
N ARG A 246 -2.87 13.67 14.38
CA ARG A 246 -2.30 13.69 15.74
C ARG A 246 -2.56 15.01 16.43
N ASP A 247 -2.32 15.03 17.73
CA ASP A 247 -2.46 16.23 18.53
C ASP A 247 -1.49 17.34 18.10
N VAL A 248 -1.97 18.58 18.20
CA VAL A 248 -1.18 19.78 17.87
C VAL A 248 -1.20 20.72 19.07
N PRO A 249 -0.05 20.96 19.72
CA PRO A 249 0.06 21.98 20.76
C PRO A 249 -0.29 23.37 20.21
N ILE A 250 -1.00 24.16 21.01
CA ILE A 250 -1.36 25.55 20.70
C ILE A 250 -1.08 26.45 21.90
N ALA A 251 -1.02 27.76 21.66
CA ALA A 251 -1.08 28.73 22.75
C ALA A 251 -2.40 28.56 23.52
N ALA A 252 -2.43 28.96 24.80
CA ALA A 252 -3.63 28.87 25.62
C ALA A 252 -4.80 29.64 24.99
N VAL A 253 -5.92 28.97 24.81
CA VAL A 253 -7.14 29.50 24.18
C VAL A 253 -8.35 29.23 25.08
N ASP A 254 -9.23 30.21 25.23
CA ASP A 254 -10.48 30.09 25.97
C ASP A 254 -11.55 29.39 25.11
N GLU A 255 -11.88 28.15 25.47
CA GLU A 255 -12.90 27.34 24.80
C GLU A 255 -14.31 27.82 25.10
N ILE A 256 -14.52 28.49 26.24
CA ILE A 256 -15.84 29.04 26.60
C ILE A 256 -16.26 30.09 25.57
N GLY A 257 -15.33 30.99 25.22
CA GLY A 257 -15.54 31.99 24.17
C GLY A 257 -15.70 31.40 22.76
N LEU A 258 -15.13 30.22 22.49
CA LEU A 258 -15.21 29.55 21.18
C LEU A 258 -16.39 28.57 21.06
N GLY A 259 -16.93 28.09 22.18
CA GLY A 259 -18.02 27.10 22.22
C GLY A 259 -17.63 25.72 21.73
N VAL A 260 -16.33 25.39 21.68
CA VAL A 260 -15.80 24.12 21.16
C VAL A 260 -14.77 23.56 22.13
N ASP A 261 -14.96 22.30 22.54
CA ASP A 261 -14.01 21.50 23.31
C ASP A 261 -12.89 21.00 22.38
N LEU A 262 -11.79 21.75 22.35
CA LEU A 262 -10.63 21.57 21.48
C LEU A 262 -9.67 20.48 22.01
N ASP A 263 -9.54 20.35 23.34
CA ASP A 263 -8.65 19.36 23.96
C ASP A 263 -9.36 18.02 24.29
N LYS A 264 -10.69 17.98 24.12
CA LYS A 264 -11.56 16.80 24.30
C LYS A 264 -11.57 16.27 25.73
N ASN A 265 -11.42 17.15 26.71
CA ASN A 265 -11.49 16.77 28.13
C ASN A 265 -12.95 16.71 28.66
N GLY A 266 -13.94 17.12 27.86
CA GLY A 266 -15.37 17.10 28.20
C GLY A 266 -15.89 18.36 28.91
N VAL A 267 -15.04 19.36 29.13
CA VAL A 267 -15.37 20.62 29.82
C VAL A 267 -14.77 21.80 29.06
N LEU A 268 -15.60 22.80 28.74
CA LEU A 268 -15.09 24.05 28.16
C LEU A 268 -14.25 24.81 29.19
N GLY A 269 -12.98 25.01 28.90
CA GLY A 269 -12.05 25.72 29.76
C GLY A 269 -10.94 26.39 28.96
N THR A 270 -9.68 26.13 29.34
CA THR A 270 -8.52 26.63 28.62
C THR A 270 -7.78 25.48 27.95
N ALA A 271 -7.82 25.45 26.62
CA ALA A 271 -7.07 24.48 25.84
C ALA A 271 -5.65 24.97 25.53
N THR A 272 -4.69 24.05 25.59
CA THR A 272 -3.30 24.25 25.13
C THR A 272 -2.92 23.27 24.02
N MET A 273 -3.92 22.55 23.50
CA MET A 273 -3.75 21.51 22.49
C MET A 273 -5.04 21.37 21.68
N ILE A 274 -4.89 21.13 20.39
CA ILE A 274 -5.94 20.54 19.56
C ILE A 274 -5.77 19.02 19.64
N ARG A 275 -6.70 18.33 20.29
CA ARG A 275 -6.70 16.87 20.36
C ARG A 275 -7.21 16.30 19.05
N TYR A 276 -6.44 15.41 18.43
CA TYR A 276 -6.92 14.65 17.29
C TYR A 276 -7.80 13.49 17.80
N ASP A 277 -9.11 13.63 17.61
CA ASP A 277 -10.09 12.59 17.88
C ASP A 277 -11.11 12.54 16.73
N TRP A 278 -10.80 11.73 15.73
CA TRP A 278 -11.57 11.62 14.50
C TRP A 278 -11.91 10.16 14.20
N ALA A 279 -13.15 9.78 14.52
CA ALA A 279 -13.83 8.57 14.08
C ALA A 279 -15.33 8.86 13.96
N PRO A 280 -15.78 9.53 12.87
CA PRO A 280 -17.17 9.97 12.73
C PRO A 280 -18.21 8.85 12.82
N LEU A 281 -17.87 7.64 12.36
CA LEU A 281 -18.74 6.46 12.46
C LEU A 281 -18.96 5.99 13.91
N GLU A 282 -18.06 6.38 14.83
CA GLU A 282 -18.16 6.15 16.27
C GLU A 282 -18.67 7.40 17.02
N GLY A 283 -19.11 8.44 16.28
CA GLY A 283 -19.54 9.72 16.86
C GLY A 283 -18.39 10.63 17.34
N ARG A 284 -17.13 10.22 17.16
CA ARG A 284 -15.94 11.01 17.55
C ARG A 284 -15.60 12.01 16.45
N ASN A 285 -15.99 13.26 16.64
CA ASN A 285 -15.85 14.33 15.65
C ASN A 285 -15.00 15.49 16.18
N MET A 286 -14.34 16.20 15.26
CA MET A 286 -13.71 17.50 15.53
C MET A 286 -14.59 18.64 14.98
N SER A 287 -14.28 19.88 15.31
CA SER A 287 -15.03 21.04 14.82
C SER A 287 -14.12 22.24 14.63
N PHE A 288 -14.35 23.00 13.55
CA PHE A 288 -13.81 24.34 13.40
C PHE A 288 -14.45 25.32 14.39
N VAL A 289 -13.81 26.47 14.58
CA VAL A 289 -14.30 27.55 15.45
C VAL A 289 -14.65 28.80 14.64
N GLY A 290 -15.43 29.70 15.23
CA GLY A 290 -15.88 30.95 14.58
C GLY A 290 -16.88 30.71 13.44
N GLN A 291 -16.82 31.53 12.40
CA GLN A 291 -17.74 31.44 11.26
C GLN A 291 -17.64 30.09 10.54
N ALA A 292 -16.44 29.51 10.41
CA ALA A 292 -16.26 28.18 9.84
C ALA A 292 -16.99 27.09 10.64
N GLY A 293 -16.99 27.17 11.97
CA GLY A 293 -17.73 26.23 12.83
C GLY A 293 -19.25 26.30 12.60
N GLN A 294 -19.80 27.51 12.43
CA GLN A 294 -21.22 27.70 12.09
C GLN A 294 -21.58 27.12 10.72
N LEU A 295 -20.73 27.36 9.72
CA LEU A 295 -20.93 26.82 8.37
C LEU A 295 -20.75 25.30 8.31
N GLN A 296 -19.84 24.74 9.11
CA GLN A 296 -19.70 23.30 9.30
C GLN A 296 -20.98 22.72 9.90
N ALA A 297 -21.51 23.32 10.97
CA ALA A 297 -22.76 22.86 11.59
C ALA A 297 -23.98 22.95 10.64
N ALA A 298 -23.95 23.87 9.67
CA ALA A 298 -24.95 24.00 8.62
C ALA A 298 -24.74 23.04 7.43
N GLY A 299 -23.68 22.23 7.41
CA GLY A 299 -23.36 21.31 6.32
C GLY A 299 -22.84 21.99 5.05
N ILE A 300 -22.32 23.22 5.16
CA ILE A 300 -21.81 23.99 4.01
C ILE A 300 -20.30 23.74 3.80
N ILE A 301 -19.56 23.55 4.89
CA ILE A 301 -18.12 23.28 4.90
C ILE A 301 -17.88 21.88 5.45
N HIS A 302 -16.96 21.14 4.83
CA HIS A 302 -16.66 19.77 5.22
C HIS A 302 -15.37 19.66 6.03
N LEU A 303 -15.32 18.62 6.86
CA LEU A 303 -14.20 18.28 7.72
C LEU A 303 -13.88 16.80 7.55
N ALA A 304 -12.62 16.46 7.28
CA ALA A 304 -12.16 15.07 7.30
C ALA A 304 -10.66 14.93 7.50
N ALA A 305 -10.24 13.80 8.09
CA ALA A 305 -8.84 13.52 8.34
C ALA A 305 -8.07 13.24 7.04
N GLY A 306 -7.09 14.08 6.73
CA GLY A 306 -6.30 13.98 5.50
C GLY A 306 -6.90 14.65 4.27
N LEU A 307 -7.98 15.46 4.40
CA LEU A 307 -8.50 16.35 3.35
C LEU A 307 -8.51 17.83 3.77
N PHE A 308 -8.05 18.71 2.89
CA PHE A 308 -8.12 20.14 3.15
C PHE A 308 -9.56 20.68 3.00
N PRO A 309 -9.95 21.68 3.80
CA PRO A 309 -11.26 22.30 3.65
C PRO A 309 -11.37 23.10 2.34
N GLU A 310 -12.61 23.35 1.91
CA GLU A 310 -12.94 24.11 0.71
C GLU A 310 -12.30 25.50 0.72
N GLY A 311 -11.78 25.90 -0.44
CA GLY A 311 -11.16 27.20 -0.62
C GLY A 311 -9.80 27.33 0.05
N THR A 312 -9.21 26.25 0.57
CA THR A 312 -7.79 26.23 0.95
C THR A 312 -6.92 26.56 -0.26
N GLU A 313 -5.95 27.43 -0.06
CA GLU A 313 -5.01 27.87 -1.08
C GLU A 313 -3.57 27.58 -0.64
N PHE A 314 -2.75 27.18 -1.60
CA PHE A 314 -1.31 27.07 -1.45
C PHE A 314 -0.61 27.99 -2.46
N LEU A 315 0.45 28.65 -1.99
CA LEU A 315 1.34 29.44 -2.83
C LEU A 315 2.75 28.95 -2.60
N SER A 316 3.47 28.61 -3.67
CA SER A 316 4.84 28.13 -3.61
C SER A 316 5.72 28.97 -4.51
N SER A 317 6.80 29.52 -3.96
CA SER A 317 7.80 30.20 -4.80
C SER A 317 9.05 29.34 -4.93
N LEU A 318 9.43 29.05 -6.18
CA LEU A 318 10.67 28.36 -6.52
C LEU A 318 11.71 29.42 -6.86
N ARG A 319 12.82 29.44 -6.13
CA ARG A 319 13.82 30.51 -6.21
C ARG A 319 15.16 30.03 -6.75
N TYR A 320 16.02 30.98 -7.07
CA TYR A 320 17.45 30.73 -7.22
C TYR A 320 18.14 30.60 -5.86
N ILE A 321 19.40 30.16 -5.89
CA ILE A 321 20.24 29.98 -4.70
C ILE A 321 21.16 31.19 -4.55
N ASP A 322 20.93 32.06 -3.56
CA ASP A 322 21.88 33.13 -3.23
C ASP A 322 23.05 32.58 -2.41
N VAL A 323 24.24 33.10 -2.69
CA VAL A 323 25.49 32.77 -2.02
C VAL A 323 26.06 34.06 -1.44
N SER A 324 26.02 34.20 -0.12
CA SER A 324 26.61 35.34 0.58
C SER A 324 28.14 35.39 0.43
N ASN A 325 28.74 36.52 0.77
CA ASN A 325 30.20 36.68 0.74
C ASN A 325 30.93 35.74 1.72
N THR A 326 30.25 35.25 2.76
CA THR A 326 30.75 34.27 3.73
C THR A 326 30.49 32.82 3.29
N GLY A 327 29.93 32.59 2.10
CA GLY A 327 29.61 31.26 1.57
C GLY A 327 28.32 30.64 2.11
N THR A 328 27.55 31.37 2.92
CA THR A 328 26.23 30.94 3.39
C THR A 328 25.21 30.96 2.24
N ILE A 329 24.43 29.88 2.15
CA ILE A 329 23.38 29.67 1.16
C ILE A 329 22.02 30.18 1.67
N ALA A 330 21.26 30.86 0.83
CA ALA A 330 19.91 31.34 1.14
C ALA A 330 19.00 31.33 -0.10
N PRO A 331 17.67 31.29 0.05
CA PRO A 331 16.75 31.50 -1.06
C PRO A 331 16.93 32.93 -1.61
N SER A 332 17.00 33.05 -2.93
CA SER A 332 17.21 34.33 -3.60
C SER A 332 15.94 35.18 -3.66
N PRO A 333 16.05 36.53 -3.68
CA PRO A 333 14.90 37.40 -3.94
C PRO A 333 14.21 37.10 -5.27
N ARG A 334 14.97 36.71 -6.31
CA ARG A 334 14.45 36.33 -7.62
C ARG A 334 13.74 34.97 -7.59
N MET A 335 12.53 34.95 -8.11
CA MET A 335 11.75 33.75 -8.32
C MET A 335 11.99 33.20 -9.74
N LYS A 336 12.18 31.88 -9.83
CA LYS A 336 12.10 31.11 -11.07
C LYS A 336 10.65 30.89 -11.47
N GLU A 337 9.84 30.49 -10.47
CA GLU A 337 8.42 30.19 -10.63
C GLU A 337 7.64 30.61 -9.38
N LEU A 338 6.37 30.95 -9.57
CA LEU A 338 5.37 31.13 -8.51
C LEU A 338 4.18 30.23 -8.84
N ARG A 339 3.97 29.17 -8.05
CA ARG A 339 2.95 28.16 -8.28
C ARG A 339 1.82 28.34 -7.28
N TYR A 340 0.59 28.25 -7.75
CA TYR A 340 -0.62 28.46 -6.98
C TYR A 340 -1.55 27.26 -7.11
N ALA A 341 -2.18 26.88 -6.01
CA ALA A 341 -3.21 25.84 -5.98
C ALA A 341 -4.39 26.29 -5.13
N LYS A 342 -5.62 25.98 -5.56
CA LYS A 342 -6.85 26.23 -4.78
C LYS A 342 -7.76 25.02 -4.78
N LYS A 343 -8.23 24.63 -3.59
CA LYS A 343 -9.28 23.62 -3.42
C LYS A 343 -10.63 24.24 -3.81
N ARG A 344 -11.11 23.96 -5.02
CA ARG A 344 -12.40 24.47 -5.51
C ARG A 344 -13.59 23.58 -5.12
N SER A 345 -13.35 22.29 -5.02
CA SER A 345 -14.37 21.31 -4.65
C SER A 345 -13.83 20.36 -3.60
N TRP A 346 -14.65 19.99 -2.63
CA TRP A 346 -14.35 18.93 -1.69
C TRP A 346 -14.89 17.60 -2.22
N LEU A 347 -14.09 16.55 -2.10
CA LEU A 347 -14.45 15.20 -2.52
C LEU A 347 -14.41 14.29 -1.30
N SER A 348 -15.45 13.49 -1.13
CA SER A 348 -15.50 12.53 -0.03
C SER A 348 -14.52 11.38 -0.25
N TYR A 349 -14.35 10.55 0.78
CA TYR A 349 -13.50 9.37 0.70
C TYR A 349 -13.98 8.42 -0.40
N ILE A 350 -15.29 8.25 -0.54
CA ILE A 350 -15.88 7.42 -1.59
C ILE A 350 -15.67 8.03 -2.98
N ASP A 351 -15.78 9.36 -3.14
CA ASP A 351 -15.52 10.03 -4.41
C ASP A 351 -14.07 9.85 -4.86
N LEU A 352 -13.12 9.98 -3.92
CA LEU A 352 -11.69 9.79 -4.18
C LEU A 352 -11.36 8.33 -4.50
N GLN A 353 -12.01 7.38 -3.80
CA GLN A 353 -11.86 5.95 -4.09
C GLN A 353 -12.40 5.60 -5.48
N MET A 354 -13.57 6.14 -5.85
CA MET A 354 -14.16 5.97 -7.18
C MET A 354 -13.30 6.61 -8.26
N ALA A 355 -12.76 7.82 -8.04
CA ALA A 355 -11.86 8.47 -8.98
C ALA A 355 -10.58 7.65 -9.21
N ALA A 356 -9.95 7.13 -8.14
CA ALA A 356 -8.79 6.24 -8.27
C ALA A 356 -9.13 4.93 -8.98
N GLY A 357 -10.30 4.36 -8.71
CA GLY A 357 -10.82 3.18 -9.42
C GLY A 357 -11.04 3.43 -10.91
N ALA A 358 -11.59 4.59 -11.28
CA ALA A 358 -11.80 4.99 -12.65
C ALA A 358 -10.48 5.14 -13.42
N VAL A 359 -9.46 5.77 -12.81
CA VAL A 359 -8.11 5.87 -13.40
C VAL A 359 -7.48 4.48 -13.60
N ARG A 360 -7.59 3.58 -12.62
CA ARG A 360 -7.10 2.19 -12.76
C ARG A 360 -7.81 1.45 -13.89
N LYS A 361 -9.14 1.59 -14.00
CA LYS A 361 -9.93 0.99 -15.06
C LYS A 361 -9.53 1.54 -16.43
N ASP A 362 -9.39 2.86 -16.55
CA ASP A 362 -9.02 3.52 -17.81
C ASP A 362 -7.62 3.09 -18.28
N LYS A 363 -6.63 3.00 -17.37
CA LYS A 363 -5.28 2.48 -17.68
C LYS A 363 -5.28 1.01 -18.07
N PHE A 364 -6.17 0.20 -17.50
CA PHE A 364 -6.31 -1.21 -17.88
C PHE A 364 -6.97 -1.38 -19.26
N ASP A 365 -8.07 -0.67 -19.51
CA ASP A 365 -8.85 -0.78 -20.75
C ASP A 365 -8.15 -0.06 -21.93
N TYR A 366 -7.42 1.02 -21.66
CA TYR A 366 -6.79 1.91 -22.64
C TYR A 366 -5.35 2.32 -22.20
N PRO A 367 -4.38 1.40 -22.16
CA PRO A 367 -3.05 1.65 -21.62
C PRO A 367 -2.25 2.76 -22.34
N ASP A 368 -2.59 3.05 -23.60
CA ASP A 368 -1.94 4.09 -24.40
C ASP A 368 -2.64 5.45 -24.35
N ARG A 369 -3.77 5.56 -23.64
CA ARG A 369 -4.50 6.84 -23.48
C ARG A 369 -3.72 7.76 -22.53
N LEU A 370 -3.44 8.97 -23.02
CA LEU A 370 -2.80 10.01 -22.23
C LEU A 370 -3.81 10.70 -21.30
N GLU A 371 -3.35 11.10 -20.11
CA GLU A 371 -4.16 11.87 -19.17
C GLU A 371 -4.44 13.28 -19.72
N ILE A 372 -5.68 13.75 -19.54
CA ILE A 372 -6.13 15.07 -19.99
C ILE A 372 -6.53 15.90 -18.78
N PHE A 373 -6.01 17.12 -18.71
CA PHE A 373 -6.32 18.08 -17.65
C PHE A 373 -7.23 19.18 -18.18
N LEU A 374 -8.28 19.52 -17.44
CA LEU A 374 -9.25 20.52 -17.89
C LEU A 374 -8.89 21.91 -17.38
N GLY A 375 -8.97 22.92 -18.25
CA GLY A 375 -8.73 24.32 -17.91
C GLY A 375 -7.96 25.07 -18.99
N ASP A 376 -7.34 26.18 -18.60
CA ASP A 376 -6.51 27.05 -19.44
C ASP A 376 -5.50 27.86 -18.60
N VAL A 377 -4.69 28.68 -19.28
CA VAL A 377 -3.66 29.53 -18.67
C VAL A 377 -4.24 30.54 -17.67
N GLU A 378 -5.48 30.96 -17.86
CA GLU A 378 -6.10 32.05 -17.11
C GLU A 378 -6.85 31.54 -15.88
N GLN A 379 -7.63 30.48 -16.00
CA GLN A 379 -8.39 29.91 -14.87
C GLN A 379 -7.59 28.85 -14.08
N GLY A 380 -6.51 28.33 -14.67
CA GLY A 380 -5.74 27.21 -14.16
C GLY A 380 -6.27 25.85 -14.61
N LEU A 381 -5.54 24.78 -14.27
CA LEU A 381 -5.84 23.40 -14.63
C LEU A 381 -6.34 22.59 -13.43
N SER A 382 -7.43 21.86 -13.60
CA SER A 382 -7.97 20.92 -12.61
C SER A 382 -7.19 19.62 -12.61
N ASN A 383 -6.86 19.11 -11.43
CA ASN A 383 -6.26 17.78 -11.24
C ASN A 383 -7.32 16.65 -11.10
N GLY A 384 -8.61 16.97 -11.21
CA GLY A 384 -9.70 16.00 -11.03
C GLY A 384 -9.99 15.59 -9.57
N GLN A 385 -9.19 16.06 -8.60
CA GLN A 385 -9.34 15.76 -7.17
C GLN A 385 -9.79 17.00 -6.35
N GLY A 386 -10.45 17.95 -7.04
CA GLY A 386 -10.98 19.17 -6.44
C GLY A 386 -9.99 20.34 -6.37
N TRP A 387 -8.75 20.18 -6.86
CA TRP A 387 -7.75 21.25 -6.91
C TRP A 387 -7.62 21.84 -8.31
N VAL A 388 -7.42 23.15 -8.36
CA VAL A 388 -7.03 23.89 -9.57
C VAL A 388 -5.66 24.52 -9.36
N TYR A 389 -4.77 24.34 -10.33
CA TYR A 389 -3.39 24.80 -10.31
C TYR A 389 -3.11 25.83 -11.40
N GLN A 390 -2.32 26.85 -11.06
CA GLN A 390 -1.87 27.88 -11.98
C GLN A 390 -0.45 28.28 -11.58
N GLY A 391 0.34 28.82 -12.52
CA GLY A 391 1.68 29.26 -12.19
C GLY A 391 2.15 30.44 -13.02
N PHE A 392 3.17 31.11 -12.50
CA PHE A 392 3.98 32.08 -13.20
C PHE A 392 5.42 31.55 -13.29
N ILE A 393 6.11 31.87 -14.37
CA ILE A 393 7.49 31.46 -14.65
C ILE A 393 8.25 32.61 -15.32
N GLU A 394 9.57 32.65 -15.16
CA GLU A 394 10.39 33.69 -15.79
C GLU A 394 10.32 33.67 -17.32
N ASP A 395 10.12 34.86 -17.91
CA ASP A 395 10.34 35.10 -19.33
C ASP A 395 11.83 35.31 -19.66
N SER A 396 12.17 35.55 -20.93
CA SER A 396 13.56 35.73 -21.36
C SER A 396 14.20 37.03 -20.87
N GLY A 397 13.39 38.02 -20.47
CA GLY A 397 13.83 39.23 -19.76
C GLY A 397 14.02 39.00 -18.26
N GLY A 398 13.47 37.90 -17.75
CA GLY A 398 13.50 37.46 -16.37
C GLY A 398 12.33 37.98 -15.53
N ASP A 399 11.34 38.64 -16.14
CA ASP A 399 10.10 39.01 -15.46
C ASP A 399 9.18 37.79 -15.36
N LEU A 400 8.28 37.76 -14.37
CA LEU A 400 7.33 36.65 -14.24
C LEU A 400 6.15 36.84 -15.21
N ARG A 401 5.90 35.80 -16.02
CA ARG A 401 4.73 35.68 -16.89
C ARG A 401 3.88 34.47 -16.49
N PRO A 402 2.59 34.39 -16.86
CA PRO A 402 1.82 33.15 -16.74
C PRO A 402 2.54 31.98 -17.42
N GLN A 403 2.43 30.80 -16.81
CA GLN A 403 2.83 29.55 -17.44
C GLN A 403 1.89 29.24 -18.60
N THR A 404 2.43 28.70 -19.70
CA THR A 404 1.61 28.09 -20.74
C THR A 404 0.84 26.90 -20.19
N TYR A 405 -0.17 26.45 -20.94
CA TYR A 405 -0.91 25.23 -20.65
C TYR A 405 0.03 24.03 -20.40
N GLU A 406 0.97 23.76 -21.32
CA GLU A 406 1.95 22.66 -21.19
C GLU A 406 2.89 22.83 -19.99
N GLU A 407 3.30 24.07 -19.69
CA GLU A 407 4.09 24.36 -18.50
C GLU A 407 3.30 24.07 -17.20
N THR A 408 1.98 24.32 -17.15
CA THR A 408 1.18 23.95 -15.98
C THR A 408 0.89 22.45 -15.91
N VAL A 409 0.74 21.76 -17.05
CA VAL A 409 0.58 20.29 -17.11
C VAL A 409 1.76 19.57 -16.46
N TYR A 410 2.98 20.09 -16.58
CA TYR A 410 4.15 19.53 -15.88
C TYR A 410 3.96 19.44 -14.36
N CYS A 411 3.30 20.42 -13.74
CA CYS A 411 3.00 20.37 -12.31
C CYS A 411 2.02 19.25 -11.95
N MET A 412 1.14 18.85 -12.88
CA MET A 412 0.13 17.82 -12.64
C MET A 412 0.77 16.46 -12.39
N GLY A 413 1.94 16.20 -12.94
CA GLY A 413 2.67 14.95 -12.70
C GLY A 413 2.97 14.64 -11.24
N CYS A 414 3.13 15.67 -10.41
CA CYS A 414 3.34 15.51 -8.98
C CYS A 414 2.06 15.75 -8.15
N HIS A 415 1.04 16.39 -8.73
CA HIS A 415 -0.14 16.86 -8.00
C HIS A 415 -1.44 16.17 -8.44
N SER A 416 -1.35 15.15 -9.29
CA SER A 416 -2.43 14.21 -9.61
C SER A 416 -2.24 12.89 -8.83
N ALA A 417 -2.61 11.76 -9.42
CA ALA A 417 -2.66 10.46 -8.77
C ALA A 417 -1.25 9.88 -8.51
N LEU A 418 -0.61 10.29 -7.40
CA LEU A 418 0.58 9.64 -6.83
C LEU A 418 0.29 9.09 -5.44
N GLY A 419 0.77 7.88 -5.16
CA GLY A 419 0.50 7.19 -3.89
C GLY A 419 1.02 7.90 -2.64
N ILE A 420 2.10 8.67 -2.75
CA ILE A 420 2.72 9.35 -1.60
C ILE A 420 2.05 10.68 -1.22
N THR A 421 1.12 11.19 -2.03
CA THR A 421 0.44 12.48 -1.74
C THR A 421 -0.61 12.36 -0.62
N THR A 422 -0.83 13.46 0.11
CA THR A 422 -1.98 13.66 0.99
C THR A 422 -2.87 14.75 0.39
N ASP A 423 -4.08 14.39 -0.05
CA ASP A 423 -5.00 15.27 -0.79
C ASP A 423 -4.32 16.02 -1.95
N GLY A 424 -3.50 15.32 -2.73
CA GLY A 424 -2.77 15.89 -3.89
C GLY A 424 -1.59 16.81 -3.53
N ASN A 425 -1.17 16.86 -2.25
CA ASN A 425 -0.08 17.72 -1.76
C ASN A 425 0.97 16.92 -0.96
N PHE A 426 2.21 17.45 -0.88
CA PHE A 426 3.32 16.87 -0.08
C PHE A 426 3.80 17.76 1.07
N SER A 427 3.64 19.08 0.94
CA SER A 427 4.37 20.05 1.74
C SER A 427 3.86 20.17 3.16
N PHE A 428 2.54 20.26 3.34
CA PHE A 428 1.95 20.55 4.64
C PHE A 428 1.96 19.35 5.60
N SER A 429 1.81 18.11 5.08
CA SER A 429 2.03 16.89 5.87
C SER A 429 3.48 16.76 6.35
N ARG A 430 4.42 17.39 5.63
CA ARG A 430 5.85 17.47 5.95
C ARG A 430 6.25 18.75 6.71
N LYS A 431 5.28 19.59 7.11
CA LYS A 431 5.54 20.78 7.94
C LYS A 431 6.31 20.39 9.20
N PHE A 432 7.25 21.22 9.65
CA PHE A 432 7.96 20.99 10.91
C PHE A 432 7.00 20.93 12.12
N ASP A 433 7.38 20.12 13.10
CA ASP A 433 6.54 19.78 14.24
C ASP A 433 6.66 20.80 15.36
N ALA A 434 5.74 20.72 16.33
CA ALA A 434 5.82 21.50 17.56
C ALA A 434 7.12 21.20 18.32
N GLY A 435 7.68 22.22 18.98
CA GLY A 435 9.01 22.15 19.61
C GLY A 435 10.17 22.49 18.67
N THR A 436 9.91 22.65 17.37
CA THR A 436 10.86 23.29 16.46
C THR A 436 10.77 24.82 16.55
N TYR A 437 11.63 25.54 15.81
CA TYR A 437 11.60 27.01 15.82
C TYR A 437 10.21 27.50 15.38
N ARG A 438 9.51 28.19 16.28
CA ARG A 438 8.14 28.71 16.08
C ARG A 438 7.16 27.62 15.61
N ASP A 439 7.36 26.38 16.06
CA ASP A 439 6.50 25.23 15.73
C ASP A 439 6.27 25.06 14.22
N GLY A 440 7.29 25.41 13.42
CA GLY A 440 7.24 25.35 11.97
C GLY A 440 6.47 26.49 11.28
N TRP A 441 5.93 27.48 12.00
CA TRP A 441 5.21 28.63 11.42
C TRP A 441 6.14 29.81 11.15
N TYR A 442 7.00 29.66 10.14
CA TYR A 442 7.92 30.70 9.69
C TYR A 442 8.36 30.46 8.25
N HIS A 443 8.86 31.50 7.60
CA HIS A 443 9.46 31.41 6.27
C HIS A 443 10.97 31.17 6.35
N TRP A 444 11.56 30.44 5.40
CA TRP A 444 13.00 30.07 5.44
C TRP A 444 13.98 31.26 5.48
N THR A 445 13.54 32.45 5.07
CA THR A 445 14.34 33.69 5.21
C THR A 445 14.48 34.15 6.66
N GLN A 446 13.59 33.72 7.56
CA GLN A 446 13.64 34.03 9.00
C GLN A 446 14.57 33.05 9.74
N LYS A 447 14.60 31.78 9.31
CA LYS A 447 15.54 30.76 9.79
C LYS A 447 15.78 29.72 8.68
N GLY A 448 17.04 29.50 8.30
CA GLY A 448 17.38 28.45 7.32
C GLY A 448 17.26 27.03 7.91
N LEU A 449 17.70 26.02 7.14
CA LEU A 449 17.63 24.61 7.53
C LEU A 449 18.71 24.20 8.55
N LYS A 450 19.67 25.06 8.88
CA LYS A 450 20.77 24.73 9.79
C LYS A 450 20.26 24.30 11.16
N GLY A 451 20.79 23.19 11.67
CA GLY A 451 20.37 22.56 12.92
C GLY A 451 18.98 21.91 12.85
N THR A 452 18.46 21.63 11.65
CA THR A 452 17.23 20.85 11.49
C THR A 452 17.60 19.37 11.52
N ILE A 453 17.03 18.65 12.47
CA ILE A 453 17.20 17.20 12.63
C ILE A 453 16.52 16.49 11.46
N GLU A 454 17.14 15.42 10.98
CA GLU A 454 16.61 14.62 9.88
C GLU A 454 15.24 14.00 10.22
N PRO A 455 14.24 14.09 9.32
CA PRO A 455 12.95 13.47 9.55
C PRO A 455 13.06 11.94 9.54
N LYS A 456 12.18 11.30 10.32
CA LYS A 456 12.08 9.84 10.36
C LYS A 456 10.83 9.37 9.62
N ILE A 457 10.97 8.28 8.88
CA ILE A 457 9.88 7.63 8.15
C ILE A 457 9.83 6.15 8.49
N GLU A 458 8.64 5.58 8.46
CA GLU A 458 8.49 4.13 8.55
C GLU A 458 8.50 3.53 7.15
N ILE A 459 9.30 2.48 6.99
CA ILE A 459 9.40 1.69 5.77
C ILE A 459 8.70 0.36 6.00
N GLU A 460 7.75 0.01 5.14
CA GLU A 460 6.99 -1.24 5.20
C GLU A 460 7.97 -2.43 5.26
N GLY A 461 7.98 -3.12 6.41
CA GLY A 461 8.83 -4.27 6.66
C GLY A 461 10.29 -3.98 7.02
N ALA A 462 10.73 -2.72 7.07
CA ALA A 462 12.07 -2.37 7.56
C ALA A 462 12.03 -1.55 8.86
N GLY A 463 10.91 -0.91 9.20
CA GLY A 463 10.76 -0.11 10.42
C GLY A 463 11.12 1.36 10.22
N VAL A 464 11.45 2.06 11.31
CA VAL A 464 11.64 3.53 11.31
C VAL A 464 13.09 3.92 11.03
N TYR A 465 13.32 4.72 9.99
CA TYR A 465 14.64 5.19 9.58
C TYR A 465 14.68 6.71 9.37
N PRO A 466 15.86 7.35 9.50
CA PRO A 466 16.09 8.69 8.96
C PRO A 466 15.94 8.68 7.43
N GLU A 467 15.06 9.54 6.91
CA GLU A 467 14.57 9.49 5.52
C GLU A 467 15.66 9.74 4.47
N TYR A 468 16.47 10.78 4.66
CA TYR A 468 17.50 11.18 3.69
C TYR A 468 18.67 10.21 3.70
N SER A 469 19.03 9.68 4.86
CA SER A 469 20.00 8.61 5.04
C SER A 469 19.52 7.35 4.34
N PHE A 470 18.25 6.97 4.54
CA PHE A 470 17.65 5.82 3.84
C PHE A 470 17.64 6.04 2.33
N TYR A 471 17.25 7.23 1.85
CA TYR A 471 17.32 7.58 0.43
C TYR A 471 18.74 7.42 -0.11
N LEU A 472 19.77 7.95 0.55
CA LEU A 472 21.16 7.79 0.10
C LEU A 472 21.60 6.31 0.08
N MET A 473 21.21 5.53 1.07
CA MET A 473 21.55 4.10 1.15
C MET A 473 20.88 3.28 0.04
N TYR A 474 19.61 3.58 -0.26
CA TYR A 474 18.78 2.81 -1.15
C TYR A 474 18.87 3.28 -2.61
N ASN A 475 18.90 4.59 -2.84
CA ASN A 475 19.12 5.17 -4.16
C ASN A 475 20.60 5.19 -4.56
N ARG A 476 21.55 5.18 -3.62
CA ARG A 476 23.01 5.17 -3.88
C ARG A 476 23.50 6.33 -4.77
N ALA A 477 22.79 7.45 -4.73
CA ALA A 477 23.12 8.67 -5.46
C ALA A 477 22.56 9.91 -4.72
N GLY A 478 23.12 11.09 -5.02
CA GLY A 478 22.71 12.36 -4.42
C GLY A 478 21.50 13.03 -5.08
N ASP A 479 21.04 12.47 -6.20
CA ASP A 479 19.81 12.82 -6.91
C ASP A 479 19.35 11.61 -7.74
N GLU A 480 18.20 11.75 -8.39
CA GLU A 480 17.56 10.74 -9.24
C GLU A 480 18.20 10.59 -10.63
N LEU A 481 18.98 11.57 -11.10
CA LEU A 481 19.68 11.50 -12.40
C LEU A 481 21.14 11.01 -12.27
N HIS A 482 21.58 10.79 -11.03
CA HIS A 482 22.95 10.49 -10.61
C HIS A 482 23.97 11.57 -11.05
N GLU A 483 23.57 12.83 -11.06
CA GLU A 483 24.39 13.96 -11.54
C GLU A 483 25.00 14.81 -10.41
N ASN A 484 24.51 14.69 -9.18
CA ASN A 484 25.07 15.38 -8.02
C ASN A 484 26.36 14.71 -7.53
N THR A 485 27.44 14.95 -8.28
CA THR A 485 28.79 14.47 -7.97
C THR A 485 29.33 15.02 -6.65
N GLU A 486 28.93 16.22 -6.22
CA GLU A 486 29.33 16.79 -4.94
C GLU A 486 28.74 15.99 -3.76
N ALA A 487 27.44 15.71 -3.80
CA ALA A 487 26.80 14.85 -2.81
C ALA A 487 27.37 13.43 -2.87
N TYR A 488 27.60 12.87 -4.08
CA TYR A 488 28.20 11.55 -4.21
C TYR A 488 29.59 11.47 -3.55
N GLN A 489 30.49 12.41 -3.84
CA GLN A 489 31.83 12.46 -3.25
C GLN A 489 31.80 12.67 -1.74
N LYS A 490 30.81 13.42 -1.25
CA LYS A 490 30.63 13.66 0.19
C LYS A 490 30.21 12.38 0.92
N PHE A 491 29.17 11.71 0.43
CA PHE A 491 28.53 10.60 1.13
C PHE A 491 29.05 9.21 0.80
N PHE A 492 29.73 9.02 -0.33
CA PHE A 492 30.18 7.70 -0.78
C PHE A 492 31.70 7.63 -0.97
N THR A 493 32.26 6.46 -0.70
CA THR A 493 33.65 6.11 -1.05
C THR A 493 33.78 5.85 -2.56
N PRO A 494 35.01 5.81 -3.12
CA PRO A 494 35.20 5.51 -4.54
C PRO A 494 34.61 4.16 -4.98
N ASP A 495 34.55 3.17 -4.09
CA ASP A 495 33.90 1.86 -4.33
C ASP A 495 32.37 1.89 -4.13
N GLY A 496 31.77 3.06 -3.87
CA GLY A 496 30.32 3.25 -3.79
C GLY A 496 29.69 2.88 -2.44
N LYS A 497 30.49 2.69 -1.39
CA LYS A 497 29.98 2.45 -0.04
C LYS A 497 29.66 3.77 0.65
N ILE A 498 28.57 3.80 1.40
CA ILE A 498 28.20 4.99 2.16
C ILE A 498 29.15 5.20 3.35
N LYS A 499 29.50 6.45 3.63
CA LYS A 499 30.39 6.83 4.73
C LYS A 499 29.57 6.99 6.01
N ALA A 500 29.82 6.15 7.02
CA ALA A 500 28.99 6.12 8.23
C ALA A 500 29.16 7.35 9.14
N ASP A 501 30.33 7.99 9.12
CA ASP A 501 30.65 9.19 9.90
C ASP A 501 29.84 10.41 9.44
N ILE A 502 29.71 10.61 8.13
CA ILE A 502 28.94 11.74 7.58
C ILE A 502 27.42 11.54 7.74
N LEU A 503 26.93 10.30 7.81
CA LEU A 503 25.52 10.02 8.11
C LEU A 503 25.13 10.47 9.52
N LYS A 504 26.02 10.31 10.51
CA LYS A 504 25.77 10.81 11.87
C LYS A 504 25.58 12.33 11.88
N LEU A 505 26.43 13.04 11.13
CA LEU A 505 26.31 14.49 10.97
C LEU A 505 25.04 14.89 10.23
N LEU A 506 24.61 14.10 9.24
CA LEU A 506 23.35 14.32 8.51
C LEU A 506 22.12 14.18 9.43
N ASN A 507 22.13 13.21 10.34
CA ASN A 507 21.02 13.00 11.27
C ASN A 507 20.80 14.21 12.18
N ASP A 508 21.87 14.88 12.60
CA ASP A 508 21.81 16.07 13.45
C ASP A 508 21.54 17.37 12.68
N ASP A 509 21.97 17.45 11.41
CA ASP A 509 21.78 18.63 10.57
C ASP A 509 21.62 18.26 9.08
N VAL A 510 20.38 18.35 8.58
CA VAL A 510 20.05 18.07 7.18
C VAL A 510 20.80 18.94 6.17
N THR A 511 21.34 20.11 6.58
CA THR A 511 22.14 20.96 5.68
C THR A 511 23.43 20.29 5.22
N VAL A 512 23.89 19.24 5.91
CA VAL A 512 25.01 18.41 5.47
C VAL A 512 24.73 17.80 4.08
N LEU A 513 23.48 17.48 3.75
CA LEU A 513 23.11 17.03 2.41
C LEU A 513 22.49 18.16 1.57
N LEU A 514 21.58 18.93 2.15
CA LEU A 514 20.69 19.80 1.40
C LEU A 514 21.36 21.08 0.90
N HIS A 515 22.39 21.60 1.59
CA HIS A 515 23.08 22.81 1.14
C HIS A 515 24.20 22.49 0.13
N PRO A 516 24.13 23.05 -1.09
CA PRO A 516 25.25 22.94 -2.03
C PRO A 516 26.43 23.81 -1.59
N SER A 517 27.61 23.48 -2.10
CA SER A 517 28.73 24.41 -2.09
C SER A 517 28.40 25.69 -2.88
N PRO A 518 29.05 26.83 -2.55
CA PRO A 518 29.02 28.05 -3.37
C PRO A 518 29.22 27.80 -4.87
N LYS A 519 30.17 26.92 -5.20
CA LYS A 519 30.51 26.58 -6.60
C LYS A 519 29.34 25.88 -7.28
N ARG A 520 28.73 24.88 -6.64
CA ARG A 520 27.58 24.16 -7.21
C ARG A 520 26.35 25.05 -7.30
N ALA A 521 26.08 25.90 -6.30
CA ALA A 521 25.00 26.88 -6.36
C ALA A 521 25.11 27.81 -7.57
N LEU A 522 26.29 28.41 -7.80
CA LEU A 522 26.53 29.27 -8.96
C LEU A 522 26.36 28.52 -10.28
N MET A 523 26.84 27.28 -10.35
CA MET A 523 26.73 26.43 -11.53
C MET A 523 25.27 26.10 -11.88
N LEU A 524 24.46 25.71 -10.89
CA LEU A 524 23.02 25.44 -11.05
C LEU A 524 22.25 26.70 -11.48
N ASN A 525 22.54 27.84 -10.85
CA ASN A 525 21.91 29.12 -11.21
C ASN A 525 22.20 29.50 -12.67
N LYS A 526 23.46 29.35 -13.12
CA LYS A 526 23.86 29.61 -14.50
C LYS A 526 23.18 28.66 -15.48
N ALA A 527 23.14 27.37 -15.18
CA ALA A 527 22.48 26.37 -16.03
C ALA A 527 21.00 26.70 -16.21
N TYR A 528 20.27 26.95 -15.12
CA TYR A 528 18.86 27.34 -15.20
C TYR A 528 18.66 28.66 -15.97
N ARG A 529 19.55 29.66 -15.79
CA ARG A 529 19.50 30.92 -16.56
C ARG A 529 19.60 30.70 -18.08
N THR A 530 20.30 29.66 -18.54
CA THR A 530 20.31 29.35 -19.98
C THR A 530 18.97 28.81 -20.48
N ILE A 531 18.23 28.07 -19.66
CA ILE A 531 16.87 27.59 -19.97
C ILE A 531 15.91 28.79 -20.05
N VAL A 532 16.03 29.74 -19.11
CA VAL A 532 15.26 30.99 -19.12
C VAL A 532 15.54 31.81 -20.37
N ALA A 533 16.81 32.03 -20.73
CA ALA A 533 17.17 32.78 -21.93
C ALA A 533 16.65 32.13 -23.22
N GLU A 534 16.56 30.79 -23.25
CA GLU A 534 16.04 30.02 -24.37
C GLU A 534 14.51 29.88 -24.38
N GLN A 535 13.85 30.17 -23.25
CA GLN A 535 12.43 29.87 -23.01
C GLN A 535 12.09 28.40 -23.31
N SER A 536 13.01 27.49 -22.97
CA SER A 536 12.94 26.08 -23.36
C SER A 536 12.29 25.18 -22.30
N PHE A 537 11.45 25.72 -21.41
CA PHE A 537 10.91 24.98 -20.25
C PHE A 537 10.07 23.76 -20.63
N ILE A 538 9.33 23.83 -21.74
CA ILE A 538 8.54 22.71 -22.30
C ILE A 538 9.41 21.52 -22.75
N TYR A 539 10.73 21.73 -22.91
CA TYR A 539 11.70 20.67 -23.22
C TYR A 539 12.43 20.13 -21.98
N GLY A 540 12.08 20.60 -20.78
CA GLY A 540 12.63 20.18 -19.49
C GLY A 540 13.15 21.36 -18.67
N ARG A 541 13.00 21.30 -17.34
CA ARG A 541 13.38 22.40 -16.43
C ARG A 541 14.62 22.10 -15.58
N ASP A 542 15.12 20.88 -15.67
CA ASP A 542 16.27 20.40 -14.92
C ASP A 542 17.51 21.20 -15.33
N ALA A 543 18.24 21.69 -14.33
CA ALA A 543 19.43 22.53 -14.54
C ALA A 543 20.68 21.69 -14.89
N THR A 544 20.56 20.80 -15.88
CA THR A 544 21.64 19.94 -16.36
C THR A 544 22.71 20.78 -17.07
N ILE A 545 23.97 20.40 -16.91
CA ILE A 545 25.11 21.16 -17.47
C ILE A 545 25.74 20.38 -18.62
N ALA A 546 25.92 19.08 -18.42
CA ALA A 546 26.33 18.13 -19.42
C ALA A 546 25.12 17.25 -19.80
N PRO A 547 25.13 16.61 -20.98
CA PRO A 547 24.09 15.66 -21.35
C PRO A 547 23.99 14.50 -20.36
N THR A 548 22.79 14.22 -19.85
CA THR A 548 22.50 13.13 -18.94
C THR A 548 22.66 11.78 -19.61
N THR A 549 23.40 10.87 -18.95
CA THR A 549 23.64 9.50 -19.44
C THR A 549 22.80 8.45 -18.73
N ASN A 550 22.28 8.78 -17.54
CA ASN A 550 21.57 7.87 -16.64
C ASN A 550 20.06 7.93 -16.83
N VAL A 551 19.59 8.37 -18.00
CA VAL A 551 18.19 8.30 -18.39
C VAL A 551 18.04 7.52 -19.67
N HIS A 552 16.93 6.83 -19.81
CA HIS A 552 16.52 6.18 -21.04
C HIS A 552 16.14 7.23 -22.09
N ARG A 553 16.61 7.05 -23.33
CA ARG A 553 16.09 7.79 -24.49
C ARG A 553 14.78 7.19 -24.98
N GLN A 554 14.69 5.87 -24.90
CA GLN A 554 13.53 5.06 -25.19
C GLN A 554 13.46 3.92 -24.18
N VAL A 555 12.24 3.50 -23.88
CA VAL A 555 11.93 2.37 -23.00
C VAL A 555 10.94 1.44 -23.69
N GLU A 556 11.07 0.14 -23.45
CA GLU A 556 10.10 -0.83 -23.95
C GLU A 556 8.89 -0.92 -23.00
N PHE A 557 7.76 -1.39 -23.51
CA PHE A 557 6.57 -1.58 -22.67
C PHE A 557 6.85 -2.66 -21.62
N GLY A 558 6.59 -2.34 -20.34
CA GLY A 558 6.85 -3.25 -19.23
C GLY A 558 8.34 -3.55 -19.01
N GLN A 559 9.24 -2.72 -19.55
CA GLN A 559 10.68 -2.89 -19.34
C GLN A 559 10.99 -2.93 -17.84
N SER A 560 11.64 -3.99 -17.38
CA SER A 560 11.98 -4.13 -15.96
C SER A 560 12.97 -3.05 -15.51
N THR A 561 12.73 -2.50 -14.33
CA THR A 561 13.65 -1.60 -13.62
C THR A 561 14.75 -2.37 -12.88
N LYS A 562 14.73 -3.71 -12.89
CA LYS A 562 15.57 -4.60 -12.08
C LYS A 562 15.38 -4.47 -10.56
N ILE A 563 14.47 -3.62 -10.10
CA ILE A 563 14.07 -3.56 -8.70
C ILE A 563 13.23 -4.80 -8.41
N ALA A 564 13.68 -5.63 -7.47
CA ALA A 564 13.03 -6.91 -7.18
C ALA A 564 11.75 -6.76 -6.34
N LYS A 565 11.65 -5.70 -5.54
CA LYS A 565 10.51 -5.41 -4.66
C LYS A 565 10.35 -3.92 -4.47
N ALA A 566 9.10 -3.46 -4.52
CA ALA A 566 8.75 -2.08 -4.24
C ALA A 566 9.00 -1.75 -2.77
N VAL A 567 9.55 -0.57 -2.51
CA VAL A 567 9.71 0.00 -1.18
C VAL A 567 8.56 0.94 -0.91
N ASN A 568 7.79 0.65 0.13
CA ASN A 568 6.66 1.48 0.52
C ASN A 568 7.00 2.21 1.81
N THR A 569 6.95 3.53 1.76
CA THR A 569 6.95 4.33 2.98
C THR A 569 5.55 4.30 3.56
N MET A 570 5.37 3.75 4.77
CA MET A 570 4.12 3.93 5.49
C MET A 570 4.13 5.39 5.96
N SER A 571 3.12 6.15 5.52
CA SER A 571 3.17 7.62 5.40
C SER A 571 3.97 8.33 6.50
N THR A 572 4.77 9.32 6.09
CA THR A 572 5.23 10.43 6.93
C THR A 572 4.06 11.03 7.73
N ALA A 573 4.23 11.13 9.05
CA ALA A 573 3.38 11.85 10.00
C ALA A 573 1.93 11.35 10.15
N GLY A 574 1.68 10.42 11.09
CA GLY A 574 0.33 10.28 11.66
C GLY A 574 -0.08 9.00 12.37
N ARG A 575 0.83 8.05 12.64
CA ARG A 575 0.48 6.86 13.45
C ARG A 575 1.36 6.60 14.67
N PHE A 576 2.41 7.39 14.90
CA PHE A 576 3.38 7.09 15.96
C PHE A 576 3.50 8.21 16.97
N ASN A 577 3.15 7.86 18.20
CA ASN A 577 3.53 8.58 19.40
C ASN A 577 5.07 8.56 19.49
N ALA A 578 5.71 9.74 19.52
CA ALA A 578 7.16 9.89 19.59
C ALA A 578 7.80 9.13 20.78
N SER A 579 7.01 8.78 21.79
CA SER A 579 7.41 8.03 22.99
C SER A 579 7.66 6.53 22.78
N LYS A 580 7.35 5.93 21.62
CA LYS A 580 7.57 4.49 21.35
C LYS A 580 8.77 4.16 20.45
N ILE A 581 9.57 5.14 20.03
CA ILE A 581 10.70 4.91 19.12
C ILE A 581 11.97 4.60 19.93
N ALA A 582 12.19 3.33 20.25
CA ALA A 582 13.54 2.85 20.60
C ALA A 582 14.41 2.94 19.34
N ALA A 583 15.46 3.75 19.39
CA ALA A 583 16.41 3.90 18.28
C ALA A 583 17.13 2.58 18.01
N ASN A 584 17.22 2.15 16.75
CA ASN A 584 18.32 1.28 16.35
C ASN A 584 19.54 2.17 16.07
N PRO A 585 20.60 2.11 16.90
CA PRO A 585 21.80 2.90 16.65
C PRO A 585 22.52 2.37 15.39
N VAL A 586 22.96 3.29 14.54
CA VAL A 586 23.75 3.04 13.31
C VAL A 586 25.02 2.19 13.57
N SER A 587 25.48 2.10 14.84
CA SER A 587 26.66 1.34 15.24
C SER A 587 26.55 -0.18 15.11
N THR A 588 25.37 -0.74 14.83
CA THR A 588 25.19 -2.19 14.60
C THR A 588 25.21 -2.60 13.13
N LEU A 589 25.54 -1.69 12.21
CA LEU A 589 25.48 -1.94 10.78
C LEU A 589 26.84 -2.36 10.22
N SER A 590 27.13 -3.67 10.19
CA SER A 590 28.19 -4.25 9.37
C SER A 590 27.74 -4.35 7.90
N SER A 591 28.65 -4.57 6.95
CA SER A 591 28.30 -4.84 5.54
C SER A 591 27.34 -6.03 5.37
N THR A 592 27.31 -6.95 6.33
CA THR A 592 26.34 -8.07 6.44
C THR A 592 24.95 -7.64 6.93
N SER A 593 24.80 -6.48 7.57
CA SER A 593 23.47 -5.93 7.94
C SER A 593 22.68 -5.38 6.74
N LEU A 594 23.37 -5.07 5.63
CA LEU A 594 22.75 -4.67 4.36
C LEU A 594 22.16 -5.86 3.60
N GLU A 595 22.70 -7.06 3.79
CA GLU A 595 22.10 -8.31 3.31
C GLU A 595 20.94 -8.75 4.23
N ASN A 596 21.02 -8.46 5.54
CA ASN A 596 19.96 -8.78 6.50
C ASN A 596 18.78 -7.79 6.51
N ALA A 597 18.96 -6.53 6.09
CA ALA A 597 17.83 -5.60 5.92
C ALA A 597 16.89 -6.02 4.77
N ALA A 598 17.37 -6.86 3.84
CA ALA A 598 16.55 -7.53 2.83
C ALA A 598 15.86 -8.81 3.34
N ALA A 599 16.20 -9.29 4.54
CA ALA A 599 15.80 -10.60 5.06
C ALA A 599 15.04 -10.58 6.40
N VAL A 600 14.77 -9.42 7.00
CA VAL A 600 14.10 -9.34 8.31
C VAL A 600 12.78 -8.59 8.20
N ILE A 601 11.76 -9.28 7.69
CA ILE A 601 10.36 -8.88 7.88
C ILE A 601 9.69 -9.98 8.68
N GLY A 602 9.39 -9.68 9.94
CA GLY A 602 8.39 -10.45 10.65
C GLY A 602 8.46 -10.33 12.16
N SER A 603 7.83 -9.29 12.63
CA SER A 603 7.08 -9.36 13.87
C SER A 603 5.81 -8.56 13.65
N GLY A 604 4.66 -9.23 13.69
CA GLY A 604 3.36 -8.56 13.73
C GLY A 604 2.60 -8.45 12.42
N MET A 605 2.73 -9.41 11.49
CA MET A 605 1.66 -9.55 10.48
C MET A 605 0.41 -10.06 11.21
N SER A 606 -0.68 -9.28 11.18
CA SER A 606 -2.02 -9.82 11.37
C SER A 606 -2.42 -10.51 10.07
N GLY A 607 -2.60 -11.81 10.11
CA GLY A 607 -3.40 -12.55 9.16
C GLY A 607 -4.82 -12.01 9.15
N PRO A 608 -5.48 -12.02 7.99
CA PRO A 608 -6.85 -11.54 7.85
C PRO A 608 -7.88 -12.38 8.63
N ASP A 609 -7.50 -13.53 9.19
CA ASP A 609 -8.26 -14.34 10.18
C ASP A 609 -7.99 -13.92 11.63
N GLY A 610 -7.26 -12.81 11.84
CA GLY A 610 -6.82 -12.36 13.16
C GLY A 610 -5.58 -13.07 13.69
N THR A 611 -4.95 -13.98 12.95
CA THR A 611 -3.70 -14.62 13.36
C THR A 611 -2.53 -13.63 13.47
N LEU A 612 -1.78 -13.56 14.56
CA LEU A 612 -0.50 -12.82 14.57
C LEU A 612 0.64 -13.76 14.14
N TYR A 613 1.59 -13.26 13.33
CA TYR A 613 2.78 -14.00 12.90
C TYR A 613 4.09 -13.39 13.44
N SER A 614 5.04 -14.24 13.83
CA SER A 614 6.42 -13.89 14.22
C SER A 614 7.43 -14.52 13.27
N VAL A 615 8.62 -13.95 13.13
CA VAL A 615 9.70 -14.50 12.29
C VAL A 615 10.97 -14.69 13.12
N ALA A 616 11.52 -15.90 13.09
CA ALA A 616 12.81 -16.18 13.72
C ALA A 616 13.96 -15.56 12.93
N LYS A 617 15.09 -15.47 13.61
CA LYS A 617 16.36 -14.98 13.04
C LYS A 617 16.86 -15.78 11.82
N ASP A 618 16.32 -16.97 11.58
CA ASP A 618 16.62 -17.83 10.44
C ASP A 618 15.64 -17.68 9.26
N GLY A 619 14.68 -16.74 9.35
CA GLY A 619 13.70 -16.46 8.29
C GLY A 619 12.46 -17.35 8.33
N LEU A 620 12.31 -18.22 9.33
CA LEU A 620 11.09 -19.01 9.52
C LEU A 620 9.96 -18.14 10.06
N ILE A 621 8.81 -18.15 9.37
CA ILE A 621 7.58 -17.48 9.78
C ILE A 621 6.73 -18.44 10.62
N TYR A 622 6.50 -18.10 11.89
CA TYR A 622 5.58 -18.78 12.79
C TYR A 622 4.28 -17.99 12.87
N LYS A 623 3.14 -18.66 13.07
CA LYS A 623 1.99 -18.00 13.69
C LYS A 623 2.24 -17.94 15.20
N SER A 624 2.27 -16.72 15.75
CA SER A 624 2.58 -16.40 17.15
C SER A 624 1.33 -16.34 18.04
N SER A 625 0.14 -16.10 17.48
CA SER A 625 -1.14 -16.25 18.20
C SER A 625 -2.33 -16.23 17.25
N TYR A 626 -3.52 -16.59 17.74
CA TYR A 626 -4.79 -16.24 17.13
C TYR A 626 -5.37 -15.05 17.88
N SER A 627 -5.71 -13.96 17.19
CA SER A 627 -6.42 -12.82 17.74
C SER A 627 -7.83 -12.83 17.16
N MET A 628 -8.81 -13.20 17.97
CA MET A 628 -10.10 -12.51 17.86
C MET A 628 -9.91 -11.16 18.55
N LYS A 629 -10.53 -10.10 18.01
CA LYS A 629 -10.42 -8.72 18.51
C LYS A 629 -10.39 -8.71 20.05
N ASP A 630 -9.28 -8.24 20.62
CA ASP A 630 -9.01 -8.09 22.06
C ASP A 630 -8.81 -9.37 22.91
N VAL A 631 -8.58 -10.52 22.28
CA VAL A 631 -8.25 -11.78 22.96
C VAL A 631 -6.96 -12.39 22.44
N PHE A 632 -5.98 -12.54 23.32
CA PHE A 632 -4.74 -13.27 23.03
C PHE A 632 -4.85 -14.71 23.50
N PHE A 633 -4.90 -15.66 22.57
CA PHE A 633 -4.54 -17.04 22.87
C PHE A 633 -3.03 -17.19 22.66
N PRO A 634 -2.22 -17.33 23.72
CA PRO A 634 -0.84 -17.75 23.56
C PRO A 634 -0.90 -19.21 23.06
N PHE A 635 -0.77 -19.39 21.76
CA PHE A 635 -0.17 -20.62 21.30
C PHE A 635 1.28 -20.57 21.79
N PRO A 636 1.89 -21.67 22.24
CA PRO A 636 3.34 -21.71 22.15
C PRO A 636 3.70 -21.40 20.68
N ASP A 637 4.85 -20.75 20.39
CA ASP A 637 5.37 -20.34 19.04
C ASP A 637 5.49 -21.49 17.99
N ARG A 638 4.76 -22.59 18.18
CA ARG A 638 5.18 -23.98 18.15
C ARG A 638 4.10 -24.90 17.60
N LEU A 639 3.03 -24.40 16.98
CA LEU A 639 1.95 -25.24 16.40
C LEU A 639 1.63 -24.91 14.94
N THR A 640 2.45 -24.04 14.34
CA THR A 640 1.97 -23.15 13.29
C THR A 640 2.84 -23.28 12.04
N LEU A 641 2.17 -23.61 10.94
CA LEU A 641 2.78 -24.00 9.67
C LEU A 641 3.36 -22.78 8.94
N PRO A 642 4.46 -22.94 8.16
CA PRO A 642 5.01 -21.86 7.36
C PRO A 642 3.95 -21.31 6.40
N ALA A 643 3.69 -20.01 6.43
CA ALA A 643 2.73 -19.37 5.53
C ALA A 643 3.31 -19.11 4.13
N ARG A 644 4.63 -19.12 3.98
CA ARG A 644 5.33 -18.95 2.69
C ARG A 644 6.72 -19.55 2.77
N THR A 645 7.00 -20.51 1.90
CA THR A 645 8.38 -20.85 1.54
C THR A 645 8.45 -20.94 0.02
N ILE A 646 8.29 -19.81 -0.70
CA ILE A 646 8.81 -19.74 -2.07
C ILE A 646 10.32 -19.49 -1.92
N VAL A 647 11.05 -20.52 -1.50
CA VAL A 647 12.50 -20.47 -1.42
C VAL A 647 13.02 -21.27 -2.61
N PRO A 648 13.92 -20.71 -3.43
CA PRO A 648 14.64 -21.48 -4.41
C PRO A 648 15.31 -22.68 -3.71
N LEU A 649 15.06 -23.89 -4.20
CA LEU A 649 15.62 -25.12 -3.64
C LEU A 649 17.15 -25.02 -3.54
N ALA A 650 17.79 -24.31 -4.47
CA ALA A 650 19.23 -24.01 -4.44
C ALA A 650 19.71 -23.31 -3.15
N ASP A 651 18.87 -22.47 -2.54
CA ASP A 651 19.22 -21.68 -1.35
C ASP A 651 19.09 -22.49 -0.05
N ILE A 652 18.35 -23.61 -0.08
CA ILE A 652 18.12 -24.50 1.07
C ILE A 652 18.53 -25.95 0.81
N ALA A 653 19.08 -26.27 -0.36
CA ALA A 653 19.34 -27.63 -0.83
C ALA A 653 20.11 -28.49 0.18
N PRO A 654 21.19 -28.02 0.83
CA PRO A 654 21.94 -28.82 1.80
C PRO A 654 21.13 -29.18 3.06
N CYS A 655 20.25 -28.28 3.52
CA CYS A 655 19.36 -28.51 4.65
C CYS A 655 18.16 -29.39 4.24
N TYR A 656 17.63 -29.17 3.05
CA TYR A 656 16.47 -29.90 2.50
C TYR A 656 16.81 -31.38 2.25
N SER A 657 17.98 -31.68 1.68
CA SER A 657 18.42 -33.05 1.40
C SER A 657 18.76 -33.87 2.64
N CYS A 658 19.15 -33.24 3.75
CA CYS A 658 19.47 -33.91 5.02
C CYS A 658 18.26 -34.12 5.94
N HIS A 659 17.20 -33.30 5.80
CA HIS A 659 16.08 -33.27 6.77
C HIS A 659 14.69 -33.58 6.20
N ARG A 660 14.49 -33.65 4.88
CA ARG A 660 13.14 -33.79 4.27
C ARG A 660 13.09 -34.69 3.02
N ILE A 661 13.36 -35.98 3.18
CA ILE A 661 13.18 -36.96 2.10
C ILE A 661 12.32 -38.13 2.56
N SER A 662 11.26 -38.41 1.80
CA SER A 662 10.97 -39.79 1.39
C SER A 662 10.42 -39.84 -0.04
N TYR A 663 9.45 -38.99 -0.44
CA TYR A 663 8.99 -38.92 -1.84
C TYR A 663 8.46 -37.51 -2.18
N SER A 664 9.14 -36.77 -3.06
CA SER A 664 8.52 -35.61 -3.71
C SER A 664 7.44 -36.10 -4.65
N VAL A 665 6.28 -35.43 -4.71
CA VAL A 665 5.29 -35.72 -5.76
C VAL A 665 5.79 -35.06 -7.04
N PRO A 666 6.27 -35.81 -8.05
CA PRO A 666 6.44 -35.22 -9.36
C PRO A 666 5.04 -34.79 -9.80
N ALA A 667 4.86 -33.49 -10.10
CA ALA A 667 3.68 -33.07 -10.85
C ALA A 667 3.63 -33.99 -12.08
N GLU A 668 2.57 -34.80 -12.21
CA GLU A 668 2.39 -35.65 -13.38
C GLU A 668 2.69 -34.79 -14.61
N ASN A 669 3.45 -35.34 -15.54
CA ASN A 669 4.01 -34.65 -16.69
C ASN A 669 2.93 -33.82 -17.43
N LEU A 670 2.70 -32.58 -16.98
CA LEU A 670 1.85 -31.56 -17.62
C LEU A 670 2.57 -30.95 -18.83
N SER A 671 3.69 -31.53 -19.25
CA SER A 671 4.52 -31.14 -20.40
C SER A 671 3.82 -31.23 -21.76
N GLY A 672 2.52 -31.56 -21.78
CA GLY A 672 1.67 -31.54 -22.97
C GLY A 672 0.51 -30.54 -22.93
N ARG A 673 0.34 -29.73 -21.87
CA ARG A 673 -0.60 -28.59 -21.88
C ARG A 673 0.17 -27.33 -21.54
N ASP A 674 0.14 -26.36 -22.43
CA ASP A 674 0.79 -25.06 -22.26
C ASP A 674 0.62 -24.53 -20.84
N MET A 675 1.73 -24.48 -20.09
CA MET A 675 1.84 -23.83 -18.78
C MET A 675 1.57 -22.31 -18.81
N TYR A 676 1.19 -21.77 -19.97
CA TYR A 676 1.02 -20.33 -20.22
C TYR A 676 -0.34 -19.92 -20.77
N SER A 677 -1.33 -20.82 -20.75
CA SER A 677 -2.72 -20.42 -20.89
C SER A 677 -3.56 -21.20 -19.91
N ALA A 678 -3.70 -20.66 -18.70
CA ALA A 678 -4.91 -20.96 -17.96
C ALA A 678 -6.08 -20.65 -18.91
N PRO A 679 -6.99 -21.60 -19.18
CA PRO A 679 -8.20 -21.26 -19.91
C PRO A 679 -8.81 -20.06 -19.19
N THR A 680 -9.26 -19.05 -19.93
CA THR A 680 -10.21 -18.06 -19.41
C THR A 680 -11.41 -18.83 -18.87
N LEU A 681 -11.35 -19.19 -17.58
CA LEU A 681 -12.43 -19.83 -16.85
C LEU A 681 -13.40 -18.71 -16.50
N GLY A 682 -14.29 -18.43 -17.46
CA GLY A 682 -15.54 -17.75 -17.19
C GLY A 682 -16.39 -18.63 -16.28
N GLY A 683 -16.28 -18.41 -14.97
CA GLY A 683 -17.18 -18.91 -13.96
C GLY A 683 -17.86 -17.70 -13.32
N THR A 684 -19.15 -17.60 -13.55
CA THR A 684 -19.97 -16.41 -13.35
C THR A 684 -20.27 -16.14 -11.88
N GLU A 685 -19.80 -15.01 -11.35
CA GLU A 685 -20.30 -14.38 -10.12
C GLU A 685 -21.73 -13.80 -10.31
N ASN A 686 -22.53 -14.35 -11.24
CA ASN A 686 -23.81 -13.82 -11.73
C ASN A 686 -24.86 -13.75 -10.61
N GLY A 687 -24.79 -12.75 -9.74
CA GLY A 687 -25.83 -12.34 -8.79
C GLY A 687 -26.28 -13.39 -7.76
N ALA A 688 -25.65 -14.56 -7.67
CA ALA A 688 -26.13 -15.69 -6.88
C ALA A 688 -25.49 -15.79 -5.48
N LEU A 689 -24.49 -14.95 -5.19
CA LEU A 689 -23.89 -14.83 -3.85
C LEU A 689 -24.86 -14.18 -2.89
N LYS A 690 -25.05 -14.81 -1.73
CA LYS A 690 -25.91 -14.29 -0.67
C LYS A 690 -25.13 -14.13 0.61
N GLN A 691 -25.06 -12.89 1.08
CA GLN A 691 -24.61 -12.58 2.43
C GLN A 691 -25.64 -13.11 3.44
N LEU A 692 -25.18 -13.87 4.44
CA LEU A 692 -26.03 -14.43 5.48
C LEU A 692 -25.93 -13.64 6.79
N THR A 693 -24.78 -13.03 7.10
CA THR A 693 -24.57 -12.16 8.27
C THR A 693 -24.07 -10.79 7.84
N ASP A 694 -24.42 -9.76 8.59
CA ASP A 694 -24.08 -8.36 8.37
C ASP A 694 -23.71 -7.67 9.69
N SER A 695 -23.17 -8.45 10.63
CA SER A 695 -22.86 -7.93 11.96
C SER A 695 -21.64 -7.01 11.91
N ALA A 696 -21.53 -6.09 12.87
CA ALA A 696 -20.40 -5.17 12.97
C ALA A 696 -19.10 -5.86 13.43
N ASP A 697 -19.18 -7.14 13.79
CA ASP A 697 -18.11 -7.95 14.35
C ASP A 697 -17.78 -9.12 13.42
N THR A 698 -16.64 -9.78 13.62
CA THR A 698 -16.21 -10.86 12.74
C THR A 698 -17.05 -12.13 12.93
N ASP A 699 -17.64 -12.61 11.85
CA ASP A 699 -18.38 -13.87 11.77
C ASP A 699 -17.57 -14.90 10.97
N ILE A 700 -17.26 -16.04 11.60
CA ILE A 700 -16.28 -17.02 11.08
C ILE A 700 -16.69 -18.48 11.35
N TYR A 701 -16.00 -19.41 10.71
CA TYR A 701 -16.17 -20.87 10.86
C TYR A 701 -17.62 -21.36 10.68
N PRO A 702 -18.26 -21.07 9.53
CA PRO A 702 -19.61 -21.54 9.29
C PRO A 702 -19.67 -23.07 9.09
N GLN A 703 -20.74 -23.71 9.55
CA GLN A 703 -20.98 -25.15 9.43
C GLN A 703 -22.45 -25.46 9.19
N TRP A 704 -22.74 -26.27 8.18
CA TRP A 704 -24.09 -26.78 7.93
C TRP A 704 -24.49 -27.84 8.96
N SER A 705 -25.76 -27.83 9.35
CA SER A 705 -26.37 -28.98 10.04
C SER A 705 -26.45 -30.19 9.08
N PRO A 706 -26.48 -31.43 9.59
CA PRO A 706 -26.51 -32.64 8.76
C PRO A 706 -27.73 -32.72 7.82
N ASP A 707 -28.87 -32.15 8.24
CA ASP A 707 -30.10 -32.06 7.45
C ASP A 707 -30.09 -30.86 6.45
N GLY A 708 -29.06 -30.03 6.50
CA GLY A 708 -28.88 -28.83 5.68
C GLY A 708 -29.84 -27.70 6.01
N THR A 709 -30.64 -27.77 7.07
CA THR A 709 -31.65 -26.74 7.38
C THR A 709 -31.11 -25.55 8.15
N LYS A 710 -29.92 -25.69 8.77
CA LYS A 710 -29.31 -24.69 9.65
C LYS A 710 -27.83 -24.51 9.39
N ILE A 711 -27.31 -23.38 9.84
CA ILE A 711 -25.88 -23.05 9.86
C ILE A 711 -25.52 -22.61 11.28
N ALA A 712 -24.42 -23.15 11.81
CA ALA A 712 -23.76 -22.65 13.01
C ALA A 712 -22.50 -21.87 12.64
N TRP A 713 -22.17 -20.82 13.38
CA TRP A 713 -20.94 -20.05 13.19
C TRP A 713 -20.49 -19.42 14.51
N VAL A 714 -19.29 -18.82 14.51
CA VAL A 714 -18.76 -18.05 15.63
C VAL A 714 -18.92 -16.56 15.33
N SER A 715 -19.52 -15.81 16.24
CA SER A 715 -19.69 -14.35 16.12
C SER A 715 -18.99 -13.62 17.26
N GLY A 716 -18.39 -12.47 16.96
CA GLY A 716 -17.56 -11.65 17.85
C GLY A 716 -18.22 -10.44 18.50
N ALA A 717 -19.54 -10.45 18.75
CA ALA A 717 -20.27 -9.37 19.44
C ALA A 717 -19.47 -8.82 20.66
N PRO A 718 -19.41 -7.48 20.88
CA PRO A 718 -18.24 -6.85 21.50
C PRO A 718 -17.82 -7.48 22.83
N GLY A 719 -16.60 -8.03 22.84
CA GLY A 719 -15.86 -8.47 24.02
C GLY A 719 -15.69 -9.99 24.19
N ARG A 720 -16.50 -10.85 23.55
CA ARG A 720 -16.39 -12.33 23.67
C ARG A 720 -16.97 -13.08 22.46
N SER A 721 -16.30 -14.16 22.02
CA SER A 721 -16.79 -15.02 20.93
C SER A 721 -17.84 -16.01 21.43
N HIS A 722 -18.96 -16.08 20.71
CA HIS A 722 -20.07 -16.99 21.01
C HIS A 722 -20.46 -17.80 19.78
N ILE A 723 -21.10 -18.94 20.02
CA ILE A 723 -21.66 -19.76 18.95
C ILE A 723 -23.07 -19.28 18.66
N TRP A 724 -23.34 -19.07 17.39
CA TRP A 724 -24.62 -18.65 16.87
C TRP A 724 -25.17 -19.68 15.90
N ILE A 725 -26.49 -19.69 15.74
CA ILE A 725 -27.17 -20.52 14.75
C ILE A 725 -28.21 -19.72 13.96
N MET A 726 -28.44 -20.13 12.72
CA MET A 726 -29.43 -19.55 11.80
C MET A 726 -30.02 -20.62 10.91
N ASN A 727 -31.13 -20.30 10.26
CA ASN A 727 -31.67 -21.14 9.18
C ASN A 727 -30.79 -21.02 7.92
N ARG A 728 -30.89 -22.01 7.02
CA ARG A 728 -30.20 -22.06 5.72
C ARG A 728 -30.29 -20.76 4.90
N ASP A 729 -31.41 -20.03 5.03
CA ASP A 729 -31.66 -18.79 4.30
C ASP A 729 -31.14 -17.53 5.02
N GLY A 730 -30.44 -17.67 6.15
CA GLY A 730 -29.93 -16.57 6.98
C GLY A 730 -30.96 -15.96 7.94
N SER A 731 -32.21 -16.47 7.96
CA SER A 731 -33.23 -16.06 8.91
C SER A 731 -33.05 -16.73 10.28
N GLY A 732 -33.72 -16.20 11.30
CA GLY A 732 -33.78 -16.84 12.63
C GLY A 732 -32.43 -16.91 13.35
N LYS A 733 -31.52 -15.95 13.08
CA LYS A 733 -30.24 -15.83 13.78
C LYS A 733 -30.47 -15.71 15.28
N ARG A 734 -29.80 -16.56 16.06
CA ARG A 734 -29.76 -16.42 17.52
C ARG A 734 -28.48 -16.97 18.10
N GLN A 735 -28.06 -16.35 19.19
CA GLN A 735 -26.98 -16.85 20.03
C GLN A 735 -27.38 -18.20 20.64
N LEU A 736 -26.47 -19.16 20.59
CA LEU A 736 -26.65 -20.49 21.19
C LEU A 736 -25.94 -20.59 22.53
N THR A 737 -24.73 -20.04 22.66
CA THR A 737 -23.95 -20.06 23.91
C THR A 737 -23.92 -18.68 24.55
N SER A 738 -24.14 -18.61 25.86
CA SER A 738 -24.12 -17.35 26.65
C SER A 738 -23.18 -17.42 27.87
N ALA A 739 -22.29 -18.41 27.91
CA ALA A 739 -21.37 -18.61 29.02
C ALA A 739 -20.30 -17.50 29.07
N THR A 740 -19.73 -17.28 30.27
CA THR A 740 -18.76 -16.20 30.51
C THR A 740 -17.42 -16.39 29.80
N GLY A 741 -17.13 -17.59 29.29
CA GLY A 741 -15.93 -17.86 28.50
C GLY A 741 -16.08 -17.49 27.03
N MET A 742 -14.98 -17.61 26.29
CA MET A 742 -14.96 -17.54 24.83
C MET A 742 -15.23 -18.93 24.27
N GLN A 743 -16.08 -19.02 23.24
CA GLN A 743 -16.36 -20.28 22.57
C GLN A 743 -15.97 -20.22 21.09
N GLY A 744 -15.57 -21.36 20.54
CA GLY A 744 -15.22 -21.49 19.13
C GLY A 744 -15.30 -22.91 18.61
N TRP A 745 -15.07 -23.05 17.30
CA TRP A 745 -15.02 -24.33 16.59
C TRP A 745 -16.31 -25.17 16.70
N PRO A 746 -17.48 -24.63 16.29
CA PRO A 746 -18.74 -25.37 16.37
C PRO A 746 -18.72 -26.58 15.44
N GLU A 747 -19.22 -27.73 15.91
CA GLU A 747 -19.46 -28.91 15.09
C GLU A 747 -20.80 -29.58 15.44
N TRP A 748 -21.60 -29.91 14.44
CA TRP A 748 -22.90 -30.55 14.64
C TRP A 748 -22.74 -32.03 14.99
N SER A 749 -23.53 -32.51 15.94
CA SER A 749 -23.74 -33.95 16.09
C SER A 749 -24.44 -34.51 14.83
N SER A 750 -24.24 -35.78 14.52
CA SER A 750 -24.77 -36.42 13.31
C SER A 750 -26.31 -36.43 13.24
N ASP A 751 -26.99 -36.39 14.39
CA ASP A 751 -28.44 -36.24 14.51
C ASP A 751 -28.93 -34.77 14.42
N GLY A 752 -28.02 -33.81 14.33
CA GLY A 752 -28.32 -32.38 14.30
C GLY A 752 -28.85 -31.79 15.62
N ALA A 753 -28.85 -32.56 16.71
CA ALA A 753 -29.48 -32.14 17.97
C ALA A 753 -28.55 -31.33 18.89
N ARG A 754 -27.22 -31.40 18.69
CA ARG A 754 -26.21 -30.75 19.53
C ARG A 754 -25.11 -30.08 18.72
N ILE A 755 -24.46 -29.08 19.34
CA ILE A 755 -23.20 -28.49 18.89
C ILE A 755 -22.10 -28.84 19.87
N LEU A 756 -20.98 -29.35 19.38
CA LEU A 756 -19.70 -29.51 20.06
C LEU A 756 -18.85 -28.27 19.86
N TYR A 757 -18.13 -27.86 20.90
CA TYR A 757 -17.26 -26.70 20.86
C TYR A 757 -16.21 -26.74 21.98
N TRP A 758 -15.17 -25.93 21.81
CA TRP A 758 -14.25 -25.62 22.91
C TRP A 758 -14.64 -24.30 23.57
N GLU A 759 -14.35 -24.19 24.87
CA GLU A 759 -14.57 -23.00 25.68
C GLU A 759 -13.30 -22.66 26.47
N TYR A 760 -12.92 -21.38 26.50
CA TYR A 760 -11.91 -20.86 27.42
C TYR A 760 -12.55 -19.88 28.39
N ASN A 761 -12.53 -20.21 29.69
CA ASN A 761 -13.03 -19.33 30.73
C ASN A 761 -11.89 -18.47 31.27
N GLU A 762 -11.92 -17.19 30.93
CA GLU A 762 -10.87 -16.24 31.31
C GLU A 762 -10.73 -16.03 32.82
N THR A 763 -11.82 -16.20 33.58
CA THR A 763 -11.85 -15.99 35.03
C THR A 763 -11.22 -17.16 35.76
N SER A 764 -11.61 -18.39 35.42
CA SER A 764 -11.06 -19.60 36.04
C SER A 764 -9.77 -20.09 35.41
N LYS A 765 -9.41 -19.58 34.22
CA LYS A 765 -8.29 -20.04 33.39
C LYS A 765 -8.42 -21.51 32.99
N LEU A 766 -9.66 -22.02 32.89
CA LEU A 766 -9.95 -23.38 32.47
C LEU A 766 -10.30 -23.44 30.98
N TYR A 767 -9.80 -24.47 30.32
CA TYR A 767 -10.25 -24.91 29.00
C TYR A 767 -11.26 -26.04 29.17
N ALA A 768 -12.31 -26.02 28.36
CA ALA A 768 -13.32 -27.07 28.35
C ALA A 768 -13.70 -27.47 26.92
N ILE A 769 -14.05 -28.74 26.75
CA ILE A 769 -14.76 -29.24 25.56
C ILE A 769 -16.18 -29.55 26.00
N ARG A 770 -17.15 -28.99 25.30
CA ARG A 770 -18.56 -29.03 25.70
C ARG A 770 -19.46 -29.34 24.52
N THR A 771 -20.62 -29.88 24.84
CA THR A 771 -21.75 -29.94 23.90
C THR A 771 -22.94 -29.20 24.46
N ILE A 772 -23.74 -28.59 23.59
CA ILE A 772 -24.99 -27.90 23.95
C ILE A 772 -26.11 -28.37 23.02
N ARG A 773 -27.33 -28.56 23.53
CA ARG A 773 -28.48 -28.82 22.66
C ARG A 773 -28.77 -27.59 21.83
N ILE A 774 -29.31 -27.80 20.63
CA ILE A 774 -29.63 -26.69 19.72
C ILE A 774 -30.64 -25.71 20.31
N ASP A 775 -31.49 -26.12 21.26
CA ASP A 775 -32.41 -25.24 22.01
C ASP A 775 -31.72 -24.34 23.06
N GLY A 776 -30.40 -24.47 23.22
CA GLY A 776 -29.59 -23.73 24.19
C GLY A 776 -29.52 -24.37 25.58
N THR A 777 -30.15 -25.54 25.77
CA THR A 777 -30.19 -26.24 27.06
C THR A 777 -29.20 -27.42 27.13
N SER A 778 -29.15 -28.08 28.29
CA SER A 778 -28.44 -29.35 28.50
C SER A 778 -26.98 -29.35 28.03
N ILE A 779 -26.21 -28.38 28.52
CA ILE A 779 -24.75 -28.35 28.35
C ILE A 779 -24.15 -29.59 29.01
N ILE A 780 -23.30 -30.31 28.29
CA ILE A 780 -22.49 -31.42 28.79
C ILE A 780 -21.03 -31.04 28.68
N THR A 781 -20.29 -31.13 29.78
CA THR A 781 -18.83 -31.00 29.79
C THR A 781 -18.20 -32.36 29.51
N ILE A 782 -17.48 -32.47 28.40
CA ILE A 782 -16.75 -33.68 28.01
C ILE A 782 -15.39 -33.73 28.73
N ALA A 783 -14.70 -32.59 28.78
CA ALA A 783 -13.44 -32.43 29.48
C ALA A 783 -13.32 -30.98 29.97
N GLU A 784 -12.70 -30.79 31.13
CA GLU A 784 -12.38 -29.46 31.69
C GLU A 784 -11.09 -29.55 32.50
N THR A 785 -10.15 -28.66 32.22
CA THR A 785 -8.80 -28.71 32.79
C THR A 785 -8.08 -27.37 32.62
N THR A 786 -6.95 -27.19 33.32
CA THR A 786 -6.02 -26.07 33.15
C THR A 786 -5.12 -26.24 31.92
N ASP A 787 -5.00 -27.48 31.46
CA ASP A 787 -4.30 -27.86 30.23
C ASP A 787 -5.05 -27.33 29.00
N ILE A 788 -4.34 -27.01 27.92
CA ILE A 788 -5.01 -26.53 26.70
C ILE A 788 -5.74 -27.70 26.03
N LEU A 789 -7.00 -27.48 25.68
CA LEU A 789 -7.83 -28.38 24.88
C LEU A 789 -8.15 -27.72 23.55
N ASP A 790 -7.98 -28.42 22.43
CA ASP A 790 -8.22 -27.85 21.09
C ASP A 790 -8.76 -28.89 20.09
N ARG A 791 -9.37 -28.36 19.01
CA ARG A 791 -9.90 -29.08 17.84
C ARG A 791 -10.75 -30.31 18.20
N PRO A 792 -11.82 -30.13 18.99
CA PRO A 792 -12.72 -31.23 19.26
C PRO A 792 -13.48 -31.61 17.98
N VAL A 793 -13.59 -32.90 17.69
CA VAL A 793 -14.32 -33.44 16.53
C VAL A 793 -15.19 -34.61 16.93
N TRP A 794 -16.39 -34.70 16.34
CA TRP A 794 -17.28 -35.83 16.56
C TRP A 794 -16.77 -37.07 15.84
N ARG A 795 -16.91 -38.22 16.49
CA ARG A 795 -17.01 -39.47 15.75
C ARG A 795 -18.36 -39.49 15.02
N PRO A 796 -18.43 -39.99 13.76
CA PRO A 796 -19.67 -39.97 12.98
C PRO A 796 -20.90 -40.60 13.67
N ASP A 797 -20.69 -41.56 14.57
CA ASP A 797 -21.74 -42.20 15.36
C ASP A 797 -22.32 -41.32 16.50
N GLY A 798 -21.71 -40.16 16.79
CA GLY A 798 -22.11 -39.24 17.86
C GLY A 798 -21.84 -39.75 19.28
N GLN A 799 -21.17 -40.90 19.46
CA GLN A 799 -20.93 -41.49 20.78
C GLN A 799 -19.62 -41.04 21.41
N TYR A 800 -18.69 -40.56 20.59
CA TYR A 800 -17.35 -40.19 21.01
C TYR A 800 -16.90 -38.86 20.41
N VAL A 801 -15.99 -38.20 21.10
CA VAL A 801 -15.32 -36.98 20.65
C VAL A 801 -13.82 -37.20 20.73
N ALA A 802 -13.11 -36.90 19.64
CA ALA A 802 -11.66 -36.82 19.66
C ALA A 802 -11.23 -35.37 19.85
N TYR A 803 -10.11 -35.15 20.54
CA TYR A 803 -9.56 -33.81 20.76
C TYR A 803 -8.06 -33.89 21.04
N ALA A 804 -7.37 -32.77 20.90
CA ALA A 804 -5.97 -32.65 21.28
C ALA A 804 -5.86 -32.00 22.66
N LYS A 805 -4.96 -32.51 23.50
CA LYS A 805 -4.71 -31.97 24.85
C LYS A 805 -3.22 -31.72 25.06
N GLU A 806 -2.87 -30.52 25.50
CA GLU A 806 -1.51 -30.18 25.89
C GLU A 806 -1.25 -30.53 27.37
N SER A 807 -0.23 -31.31 27.66
CA SER A 807 0.23 -31.57 29.03
C SER A 807 1.74 -31.43 29.10
N ASN A 808 2.24 -30.45 29.87
CA ASN A 808 3.66 -30.14 30.01
C ASN A 808 4.38 -29.91 28.65
N ALA A 809 3.77 -29.13 27.75
CA ALA A 809 4.27 -28.85 26.41
C ALA A 809 4.34 -30.07 25.45
N ASN A 810 3.71 -31.20 25.81
CA ASN A 810 3.45 -32.31 24.91
C ASN A 810 1.97 -32.33 24.52
N TRP A 811 1.67 -32.56 23.25
CA TRP A 811 0.28 -32.69 22.80
C TRP A 811 0.00 -34.14 22.47
N ASP A 812 -1.11 -34.65 22.98
CA ASP A 812 -1.57 -36.00 22.69
C ASP A 812 -2.99 -35.97 22.16
N ILE A 813 -3.35 -36.99 21.36
CA ILE A 813 -4.71 -37.22 20.94
C ILE A 813 -5.47 -37.95 22.04
N TRP A 814 -6.65 -37.46 22.38
CA TRP A 814 -7.56 -38.05 23.34
C TRP A 814 -8.89 -38.36 22.66
N VAL A 815 -9.54 -39.40 23.14
CA VAL A 815 -10.92 -39.73 22.80
C VAL A 815 -11.72 -39.77 24.09
N ALA A 816 -12.91 -39.19 24.11
CA ALA A 816 -13.83 -39.28 25.24
C ALA A 816 -15.21 -39.68 24.78
N LYS A 817 -15.98 -40.30 25.68
CA LYS A 817 -17.41 -40.44 25.49
C LYS A 817 -18.06 -39.05 25.42
N SER A 818 -19.08 -38.93 24.58
CA SER A 818 -19.78 -37.65 24.37
C SER A 818 -20.56 -37.15 25.59
N ASP A 819 -20.80 -38.02 26.56
CA ASP A 819 -21.36 -37.70 27.88
C ASP A 819 -20.31 -37.27 28.93
N GLY A 820 -19.01 -37.30 28.59
CA GLY A 820 -17.90 -37.00 29.49
C GLY A 820 -17.60 -38.07 30.53
N SER A 821 -18.30 -39.21 30.53
CA SER A 821 -18.18 -40.23 31.58
C SER A 821 -16.86 -41.01 31.56
N LYS A 822 -16.15 -41.01 30.42
CA LYS A 822 -14.85 -41.69 30.26
C LYS A 822 -14.01 -41.04 29.16
N SER A 823 -12.70 -40.99 29.38
CA SER A 823 -11.69 -40.53 28.42
C SER A 823 -10.53 -41.53 28.30
N TRP A 824 -9.97 -41.64 27.11
CA TRP A 824 -8.79 -42.43 26.76
C TRP A 824 -7.74 -41.49 26.16
N ARG A 825 -6.50 -41.61 26.64
CA ARG A 825 -5.33 -41.02 25.98
C ARG A 825 -4.89 -41.98 24.88
N MET A 826 -5.01 -41.56 23.63
CA MET A 826 -4.78 -42.42 22.47
C MET A 826 -3.32 -42.46 22.04
N THR A 827 -2.58 -41.40 22.33
CA THR A 827 -1.16 -41.29 22.01
C THR A 827 -0.34 -40.88 23.23
N THR A 828 0.92 -41.28 23.25
CA THR A 828 1.86 -41.04 24.37
C THR A 828 3.25 -40.67 23.88
N SER A 829 3.37 -40.32 22.60
CA SER A 829 4.66 -39.97 21.99
C SER A 829 5.21 -38.70 22.65
N PRO A 830 6.54 -38.53 22.74
CA PRO A 830 7.15 -37.25 23.09
C PRO A 830 7.05 -36.21 21.96
N ALA A 831 6.52 -36.60 20.79
CA ALA A 831 6.18 -35.70 19.71
C ALA A 831 4.82 -35.03 19.96
N MET A 832 4.64 -33.85 19.38
CA MET A 832 3.39 -33.12 19.45
C MET A 832 2.37 -33.70 18.48
N GLU A 833 1.22 -34.13 18.99
CA GLU A 833 0.16 -34.81 18.24
C GLU A 833 -1.14 -34.01 18.29
N SER A 834 -1.68 -33.62 17.13
CA SER A 834 -2.82 -32.66 17.04
C SER A 834 -3.70 -32.90 15.80
N ASN A 835 -4.75 -32.10 15.63
CA ASN A 835 -5.68 -32.14 14.48
C ASN A 835 -6.31 -33.52 14.22
N PRO A 836 -7.00 -34.12 15.21
CA PRO A 836 -7.69 -35.38 14.98
C PRO A 836 -8.78 -35.21 13.91
N LEU A 837 -8.87 -36.17 13.00
CA LEU A 837 -9.86 -36.23 11.94
C LEU A 837 -10.38 -37.67 11.79
N TRP A 838 -11.63 -37.90 12.19
CA TRP A 838 -12.29 -39.19 12.00
C TRP A 838 -12.52 -39.50 10.53
N ASN A 839 -12.32 -40.76 10.17
CA ASN A 839 -12.84 -41.28 8.91
C ASN A 839 -14.35 -41.54 9.00
N PRO A 840 -15.07 -41.66 7.87
CA PRO A 840 -16.54 -41.71 7.86
C PRO A 840 -17.15 -42.91 8.60
N ASP A 841 -16.46 -44.05 8.65
CA ASP A 841 -16.91 -45.23 9.40
C ASP A 841 -16.54 -45.18 10.91
N GLY A 842 -15.77 -44.17 11.32
CA GLY A 842 -15.33 -43.96 12.69
C GLY A 842 -14.34 -45.01 13.20
N THR A 843 -13.67 -45.79 12.36
CA THR A 843 -12.66 -46.78 12.77
C THR A 843 -11.25 -46.21 12.81
N LYS A 844 -11.01 -45.05 12.18
CA LYS A 844 -9.69 -44.44 12.05
C LYS A 844 -9.70 -42.95 12.37
N ILE A 845 -8.59 -42.47 12.93
CA ILE A 845 -8.32 -41.05 13.17
C ILE A 845 -7.03 -40.69 12.45
N ALA A 846 -7.10 -39.81 11.46
CA ALA A 846 -5.92 -39.14 10.93
C ALA A 846 -5.51 -38.02 11.89
N TYR A 847 -4.22 -37.87 12.16
CA TYR A 847 -3.71 -36.83 13.05
C TYR A 847 -2.30 -36.43 12.67
N LYS A 848 -1.97 -35.19 13.02
CA LYS A 848 -0.70 -34.55 12.72
C LYS A 848 0.31 -34.86 13.82
N VAL A 849 1.53 -35.21 13.45
CA VAL A 849 2.67 -35.42 14.36
C VAL A 849 3.78 -34.42 14.03
N ALA A 850 4.40 -33.81 15.03
CA ALA A 850 5.60 -33.00 14.82
C ALA A 850 6.60 -33.21 15.95
N ALA A 851 7.89 -33.30 15.61
CA ALA A 851 8.94 -33.42 16.62
C ALA A 851 8.95 -32.20 17.56
N SER A 852 9.16 -32.43 18.85
CA SER A 852 9.20 -31.38 19.87
C SER A 852 10.25 -30.33 19.52
N GLY A 853 9.83 -29.07 19.32
CA GLY A 853 10.71 -27.98 18.88
C GLY A 853 10.92 -27.84 17.37
N ALA A 854 10.42 -28.75 16.52
CA ALA A 854 10.64 -28.78 15.07
C ALA A 854 9.32 -28.86 14.26
N TYR A 855 8.44 -27.89 14.48
CA TYR A 855 7.03 -27.88 14.06
C TYR A 855 6.76 -27.70 12.56
N ASN A 856 7.81 -27.48 11.78
CA ASN A 856 7.74 -27.41 10.32
C ASN A 856 7.98 -28.79 9.68
N LEU A 857 8.46 -29.78 10.44
CA LEU A 857 8.65 -31.16 10.02
C LEU A 857 7.46 -31.98 10.53
N THR A 858 6.34 -31.88 9.80
CA THR A 858 5.09 -32.52 10.20
C THR A 858 4.92 -33.82 9.46
N GLU A 859 4.69 -34.90 10.20
CA GLU A 859 4.30 -36.18 9.66
C GLU A 859 2.80 -36.35 9.90
N GLU A 860 2.17 -37.22 9.13
CA GLU A 860 0.76 -37.59 9.37
C GLU A 860 0.71 -39.03 9.82
N TYR A 861 -0.15 -39.31 10.78
CA TYR A 861 -0.30 -40.64 11.35
C TYR A 861 -1.79 -41.01 11.37
N PHE A 862 -2.05 -42.30 11.42
CA PHE A 862 -3.40 -42.85 11.55
C PHE A 862 -3.48 -43.73 12.79
N LEU A 863 -4.46 -43.47 13.64
CA LEU A 863 -4.88 -44.41 14.67
C LEU A 863 -5.97 -45.30 14.08
N ASP A 864 -5.82 -46.61 14.21
CA ASP A 864 -6.90 -47.57 14.00
C ASP A 864 -7.42 -48.04 15.35
N VAL A 865 -8.72 -47.82 15.54
CA VAL A 865 -9.47 -48.13 16.77
C VAL A 865 -10.57 -49.16 16.53
N GLU A 866 -10.54 -49.89 15.41
CA GLU A 866 -11.52 -50.92 15.07
C GLU A 866 -11.66 -51.97 16.18
N ASN A 867 -10.56 -52.26 16.89
CA ASN A 867 -10.51 -53.23 17.98
C ASN A 867 -10.65 -52.60 19.39
N GLY A 868 -11.15 -51.35 19.46
CA GLY A 868 -11.35 -50.61 20.71
C GLY A 868 -10.22 -49.63 21.06
N PHE A 869 -10.45 -48.80 22.08
CA PHE A 869 -9.58 -47.67 22.45
C PHE A 869 -8.42 -48.04 23.38
N ASP A 870 -8.41 -49.24 23.98
CA ASP A 870 -7.40 -49.62 24.98
C ASP A 870 -6.06 -50.04 24.35
N SER A 871 -6.03 -50.32 23.04
CA SER A 871 -4.81 -50.70 22.31
C SER A 871 -4.91 -50.30 20.83
N PRO A 872 -4.97 -48.99 20.53
CA PRO A 872 -5.04 -48.52 19.15
C PRO A 872 -3.77 -48.88 18.39
N LYS A 873 -3.92 -49.19 17.10
CA LYS A 873 -2.77 -49.39 16.21
C LYS A 873 -2.40 -48.08 15.54
N VAL A 874 -1.11 -47.78 15.50
CA VAL A 874 -0.58 -46.55 14.91
C VAL A 874 0.07 -46.88 13.57
N PHE A 875 -0.25 -46.09 12.54
CA PHE A 875 0.31 -46.19 11.20
C PHE A 875 0.93 -44.85 10.80
N ALA A 876 2.23 -44.83 10.49
CA ALA A 876 2.90 -43.63 10.00
C ALA A 876 2.63 -43.45 8.50
N TRP A 877 2.25 -42.24 8.07
CA TRP A 877 2.04 -41.91 6.66
C TRP A 877 3.36 -41.86 5.89
N GLN A 878 3.42 -42.62 4.81
CA GLN A 878 4.52 -42.66 3.85
C GLN A 878 4.06 -42.26 2.44
N GLY A 879 2.90 -41.62 2.30
CA GLY A 879 2.48 -40.98 1.05
C GLY A 879 3.11 -39.59 0.88
N PRO A 880 2.62 -38.76 -0.06
CA PRO A 880 3.13 -37.41 -0.25
C PRO A 880 3.19 -36.60 1.03
N GLN A 881 4.24 -35.79 1.17
CA GLN A 881 4.45 -34.95 2.34
C GLN A 881 3.25 -34.02 2.55
N SER A 882 2.51 -34.29 3.62
CA SER A 882 1.35 -33.50 4.03
C SER A 882 1.75 -32.55 5.15
N ILE A 883 1.07 -31.41 5.15
CA ILE A 883 1.21 -30.37 6.15
C ILE A 883 -0.02 -30.33 7.05
N GLN A 884 -1.16 -30.68 6.47
CA GLN A 884 -2.42 -30.85 7.18
C GLN A 884 -3.42 -31.67 6.35
N MET A 885 -3.84 -32.80 6.91
CA MET A 885 -5.03 -33.53 6.46
C MET A 885 -6.32 -32.75 6.79
N SER A 886 -7.20 -32.61 5.79
CA SER A 886 -8.35 -31.69 5.85
C SER A 886 -9.71 -32.37 5.75
N GLY A 887 -9.83 -33.51 5.06
CA GLY A 887 -11.09 -34.24 4.97
C GLY A 887 -10.99 -35.59 4.26
N TRP A 888 -11.76 -36.58 4.73
CA TRP A 888 -11.93 -37.86 4.05
C TRP A 888 -12.98 -37.79 2.94
N SER A 889 -12.83 -38.62 1.91
CA SER A 889 -13.93 -38.88 0.98
C SER A 889 -15.09 -39.54 1.72
N PRO A 890 -16.35 -39.36 1.26
CA PRO A 890 -17.52 -39.96 1.92
C PRO A 890 -17.47 -41.49 2.05
N ASP A 891 -16.78 -42.18 1.12
CA ASP A 891 -16.59 -43.63 1.17
C ASP A 891 -15.39 -44.08 2.03
N GLY A 892 -14.65 -43.13 2.62
CA GLY A 892 -13.52 -43.37 3.50
C GLY A 892 -12.25 -43.89 2.83
N LYS A 893 -12.18 -43.90 1.49
CA LYS A 893 -11.03 -44.45 0.75
C LYS A 893 -9.95 -43.43 0.45
N MET A 894 -10.32 -42.16 0.30
CA MET A 894 -9.42 -41.07 -0.03
C MET A 894 -9.35 -40.03 1.07
N ILE A 895 -8.25 -39.27 1.09
CA ILE A 895 -8.07 -38.12 1.97
C ILE A 895 -7.57 -36.91 1.18
N ALA A 896 -8.16 -35.75 1.44
CA ALA A 896 -7.77 -34.45 0.91
C ALA A 896 -6.90 -33.71 1.94
N TYR A 897 -5.82 -33.12 1.46
CA TYR A 897 -4.82 -32.48 2.33
C TYR A 897 -4.01 -31.43 1.57
N THR A 898 -3.30 -30.59 2.33
CA THR A 898 -2.32 -29.66 1.76
C THR A 898 -0.97 -30.36 1.70
N ALA A 899 -0.46 -30.56 0.49
CA ALA A 899 0.80 -31.22 0.21
C ALA A 899 1.94 -30.20 0.00
N GLU A 900 3.13 -30.54 0.46
CA GLU A 900 4.37 -29.88 0.06
C GLU A 900 4.80 -30.41 -1.32
N THR A 901 4.93 -29.53 -2.29
CA THR A 901 5.27 -29.86 -3.68
C THR A 901 6.47 -29.06 -4.13
N VAL A 902 7.24 -29.61 -5.06
CA VAL A 902 8.41 -28.94 -5.64
C VAL A 902 8.15 -28.75 -7.13
N SER A 903 8.07 -27.50 -7.59
CA SER A 903 7.78 -27.20 -9.00
C SER A 903 9.08 -27.06 -9.81
N GLY A 904 9.34 -27.99 -10.74
CA GLY A 904 10.39 -27.86 -11.78
C GLY A 904 11.25 -29.12 -12.01
N THR A 905 11.70 -29.33 -13.24
CA THR A 905 12.72 -30.33 -13.64
C THR A 905 14.09 -29.68 -13.91
N SER A 906 14.30 -28.44 -13.46
CA SER A 906 15.34 -27.54 -14.00
C SER A 906 16.40 -27.08 -13.00
N GLY A 907 16.35 -27.53 -11.74
CA GLY A 907 17.37 -27.20 -10.74
C GLY A 907 17.31 -25.76 -10.22
N LYS A 908 16.15 -25.09 -10.36
CA LYS A 908 15.78 -23.80 -9.72
C LYS A 908 14.45 -23.93 -8.98
N ASP A 909 14.22 -25.10 -8.39
CA ASP A 909 12.88 -25.56 -8.05
C ASP A 909 12.31 -24.80 -6.84
N ARG A 910 11.00 -24.56 -6.79
CA ARG A 910 10.33 -23.83 -5.69
C ARG A 910 9.48 -24.79 -4.88
N VAL A 911 9.51 -24.67 -3.54
CA VAL A 911 8.54 -25.35 -2.67
C VAL A 911 7.20 -24.62 -2.73
N SER A 912 6.10 -25.34 -2.97
CA SER A 912 4.73 -24.83 -3.04
C SER A 912 3.79 -25.70 -2.21
N TYR A 913 2.75 -25.09 -1.65
CA TYR A 913 1.73 -25.80 -0.86
C TYR A 913 0.47 -25.97 -1.69
N LEU A 914 0.22 -27.17 -2.19
CA LEU A 914 -0.85 -27.43 -3.14
C LEU A 914 -1.79 -28.47 -2.56
N VAL A 915 -3.07 -28.36 -2.87
CA VAL A 915 -4.04 -29.36 -2.43
C VAL A 915 -3.81 -30.66 -3.19
N ALA A 916 -3.80 -31.77 -2.47
CA ALA A 916 -3.72 -33.11 -3.01
C ALA A 916 -4.82 -34.00 -2.45
N VAL A 917 -5.20 -35.00 -3.24
CA VAL A 917 -6.04 -36.11 -2.81
C VAL A 917 -5.29 -37.41 -3.00
N SER A 918 -5.32 -38.27 -2.00
CA SER A 918 -4.67 -39.58 -2.06
C SER A 918 -5.59 -40.68 -1.56
N ASP A 919 -5.48 -41.86 -2.16
CA ASP A 919 -6.02 -43.07 -1.57
C ASP A 919 -5.27 -43.38 -0.27
N VAL A 920 -5.95 -43.99 0.70
CA VAL A 920 -5.31 -44.42 1.96
C VAL A 920 -5.34 -45.94 2.06
N SER A 921 -4.17 -46.55 2.15
CA SER A 921 -3.99 -47.98 2.41
C SER A 921 -3.11 -48.19 3.65
N LEU A 922 -3.49 -49.12 4.51
CA LEU A 922 -2.76 -49.45 5.74
C LEU A 922 -2.15 -50.85 5.63
N SER A 923 -0.85 -51.00 5.93
CA SER A 923 -0.18 -52.30 6.00
C SER A 923 0.94 -52.29 7.03
N GLY A 924 0.99 -53.32 7.87
CA GLY A 924 1.96 -53.39 8.97
C GLY A 924 1.76 -52.23 9.96
N SER A 925 2.75 -51.32 10.03
CA SER A 925 2.74 -50.10 10.85
C SER A 925 2.81 -48.82 9.98
N THR A 926 2.45 -48.93 8.71
CA THR A 926 2.58 -47.86 7.72
C THR A 926 1.25 -47.61 7.01
N ALA A 927 0.94 -46.33 6.81
CA ALA A 927 -0.10 -45.87 5.90
C ALA A 927 0.57 -45.36 4.62
N PHE A 928 0.07 -45.70 3.44
CA PHE A 928 0.66 -45.24 2.17
C PHE A 928 -0.42 -44.86 1.16
N ALA A 929 -0.05 -43.99 0.23
CA ALA A 929 -0.86 -43.63 -0.91
C ALA A 929 -0.60 -44.59 -2.07
N THR A 930 -1.62 -45.34 -2.51
CA THR A 930 -1.54 -46.13 -3.76
C THR A 930 -1.68 -45.25 -5.00
N SER A 931 -2.35 -44.12 -4.86
CA SER A 931 -2.56 -43.11 -5.89
C SER A 931 -2.65 -41.73 -5.24
N SER A 932 -2.09 -40.71 -5.89
CA SER A 932 -2.12 -39.32 -5.43
C SER A 932 -2.34 -38.39 -6.61
N THR A 933 -3.23 -37.41 -6.47
CA THR A 933 -3.47 -36.36 -7.46
C THR A 933 -3.28 -34.99 -6.81
N VAL A 934 -2.38 -34.17 -7.34
CA VAL A 934 -2.26 -32.75 -6.98
C VAL A 934 -3.26 -31.97 -7.81
N ILE A 935 -4.08 -31.15 -7.15
CA ILE A 935 -5.31 -30.58 -7.71
C ILE A 935 -5.06 -29.28 -8.51
N SER A 936 -4.10 -28.43 -8.13
CA SER A 936 -3.85 -27.14 -8.78
C SER A 936 -2.36 -26.86 -8.98
N ALA A 937 -2.00 -26.17 -10.08
CA ALA A 937 -0.65 -25.63 -10.33
C ALA A 937 -0.68 -24.11 -10.62
N THR A 938 -1.84 -23.45 -10.51
CA THR A 938 -2.03 -22.03 -10.88
C THR A 938 -2.15 -21.10 -9.67
N THR A 939 -2.26 -21.65 -8.46
CA THR A 939 -2.47 -20.95 -7.20
C THR A 939 -1.19 -20.91 -6.36
N LEU A 940 -1.07 -19.89 -5.52
CA LEU A 940 0.11 -19.57 -4.70
C LEU A 940 -0.11 -20.00 -3.24
N GLY A 941 -0.50 -21.26 -3.02
CA GLY A 941 -0.78 -21.83 -1.71
C GLY A 941 -2.26 -22.17 -1.52
N ASP A 942 -2.58 -23.47 -1.46
CA ASP A 942 -3.94 -23.98 -1.34
C ASP A 942 -4.19 -24.56 0.06
N ARG A 943 -5.40 -24.40 0.60
CA ARG A 943 -5.79 -24.92 1.92
C ARG A 943 -7.27 -25.29 2.01
N GLY A 944 -7.61 -26.03 3.07
CA GLY A 944 -8.99 -26.27 3.47
C GLY A 944 -9.77 -27.15 2.50
N ALA A 945 -9.11 -28.15 1.89
CA ALA A 945 -9.72 -29.02 0.90
C ALA A 945 -10.75 -29.98 1.50
N LEU A 946 -11.95 -30.02 0.93
CA LEU A 946 -13.05 -30.88 1.38
C LEU A 946 -13.81 -31.47 0.19
N PHE A 947 -14.11 -32.77 0.29
CA PHE A 947 -14.94 -33.47 -0.69
C PHE A 947 -16.40 -32.99 -0.65
N SER A 948 -17.04 -32.97 -1.80
CA SER A 948 -18.49 -32.88 -1.92
C SER A 948 -19.16 -34.12 -1.29
N PRO A 949 -20.43 -34.03 -0.86
CA PRO A 949 -21.13 -35.16 -0.23
C PRO A 949 -21.22 -36.42 -1.11
N ASP A 950 -21.19 -36.27 -2.43
CA ASP A 950 -21.17 -37.38 -3.39
C ASP A 950 -19.75 -37.89 -3.72
N GLY A 951 -18.72 -37.25 -3.16
CA GLY A 951 -17.31 -37.61 -3.33
C GLY A 951 -16.70 -37.25 -4.68
N LYS A 952 -17.43 -36.57 -5.58
CA LYS A 952 -16.97 -36.31 -6.94
C LYS A 952 -16.17 -35.02 -7.11
N GLN A 953 -16.32 -34.08 -6.19
CA GLN A 953 -15.69 -32.77 -6.27
C GLN A 953 -14.94 -32.43 -4.98
N VAL A 954 -13.98 -31.53 -5.05
CA VAL A 954 -13.23 -31.01 -3.89
C VAL A 954 -13.28 -29.49 -3.95
N VAL A 955 -13.81 -28.85 -2.91
CA VAL A 955 -13.70 -27.40 -2.71
C VAL A 955 -12.45 -27.10 -1.90
N PHE A 956 -11.76 -26.02 -2.23
CA PHE A 956 -10.65 -25.48 -1.46
C PHE A 956 -10.58 -23.97 -1.64
N TRP A 957 -9.82 -23.31 -0.79
CA TRP A 957 -9.44 -21.92 -1.03
C TRP A 957 -7.95 -21.85 -1.38
N GLY A 958 -7.58 -20.93 -2.26
CA GLY A 958 -6.21 -20.79 -2.73
C GLY A 958 -5.92 -19.37 -3.16
N TRP A 959 -4.67 -18.92 -2.94
CA TRP A 959 -4.24 -17.59 -3.38
C TRP A 959 -4.10 -17.53 -4.89
N ASP A 960 -4.77 -16.58 -5.53
CA ASP A 960 -4.54 -16.28 -6.94
C ASP A 960 -3.26 -15.44 -7.14
N GLN A 961 -2.91 -15.17 -8.40
CA GLN A 961 -1.75 -14.33 -8.74
C GLN A 961 -1.91 -12.86 -8.30
N SER A 962 -3.11 -12.42 -7.92
CA SER A 962 -3.40 -11.10 -7.35
C SER A 962 -3.37 -11.09 -5.82
N TYR A 963 -2.88 -12.18 -5.20
CA TYR A 963 -2.78 -12.38 -3.75
C TYR A 963 -4.13 -12.38 -3.01
N ARG A 964 -5.22 -12.70 -3.70
CA ARG A 964 -6.54 -12.88 -3.07
C ARG A 964 -6.78 -14.35 -2.76
N ALA A 965 -7.28 -14.64 -1.57
CA ALA A 965 -7.74 -15.98 -1.24
C ALA A 965 -9.14 -16.17 -1.85
N LEU A 966 -9.25 -17.04 -2.85
CA LEU A 966 -10.51 -17.29 -3.56
C LEU A 966 -10.88 -18.76 -3.47
N LEU A 967 -12.16 -19.08 -3.68
CA LEU A 967 -12.65 -20.44 -3.67
C LEU A 967 -12.49 -21.10 -5.05
N TRP A 968 -12.14 -22.38 -5.03
CA TRP A 968 -11.93 -23.20 -6.20
C TRP A 968 -12.61 -24.55 -6.00
N ILE A 969 -13.10 -25.13 -7.09
CA ILE A 969 -13.65 -26.48 -7.13
C ILE A 969 -12.85 -27.31 -8.12
N TYR A 970 -12.44 -28.49 -7.68
CA TYR A 970 -11.87 -29.53 -8.51
C TYR A 970 -12.87 -30.66 -8.72
N ASP A 971 -13.00 -31.11 -9.96
CA ASP A 971 -13.83 -32.26 -10.32
C ASP A 971 -12.95 -33.48 -10.59
N LEU A 972 -13.12 -34.54 -9.79
CA LEU A 972 -12.29 -35.75 -9.85
C LEU A 972 -12.45 -36.51 -11.17
N SER A 973 -13.65 -36.44 -11.78
CA SER A 973 -13.97 -37.23 -12.97
C SER A 973 -13.37 -36.62 -14.23
N SER A 974 -13.51 -35.31 -14.40
CA SER A 974 -13.00 -34.55 -15.53
C SER A 974 -11.56 -34.08 -15.34
N LYS A 975 -11.03 -34.19 -14.11
CA LYS A 975 -9.72 -33.66 -13.71
C LYS A 975 -9.58 -32.17 -14.03
N SER A 976 -10.63 -31.39 -13.73
CA SER A 976 -10.68 -29.96 -14.03
C SER A 976 -10.80 -29.13 -12.75
N VAL A 977 -10.05 -28.03 -12.69
CA VAL A 977 -10.20 -26.98 -11.66
C VAL A 977 -11.00 -25.83 -12.27
N ARG A 978 -11.95 -25.31 -11.50
CA ARG A 978 -12.62 -24.03 -11.80
C ARG A 978 -12.61 -23.12 -10.60
N ARG A 979 -12.44 -21.82 -10.86
CA ARG A 979 -12.61 -20.77 -9.85
C ARG A 979 -14.09 -20.58 -9.56
N LEU A 980 -14.44 -20.40 -8.29
CA LEU A 980 -15.82 -20.22 -7.81
C LEU A 980 -16.12 -18.77 -7.41
N THR A 981 -15.13 -18.02 -6.91
CA THR A 981 -15.29 -16.59 -6.51
C THR A 981 -14.25 -15.69 -7.17
N SER A 982 -14.53 -14.38 -7.31
CA SER A 982 -13.62 -13.42 -7.96
C SER A 982 -13.17 -12.23 -7.11
N GLU A 983 -13.87 -11.96 -6.01
CA GLU A 983 -13.60 -10.82 -5.13
C GLU A 983 -13.61 -11.20 -3.65
N GLY A 984 -13.01 -10.35 -2.83
CA GLY A 984 -12.84 -10.57 -1.39
C GLY A 984 -11.71 -11.54 -1.05
N PHE A 985 -11.65 -11.88 0.23
CA PHE A 985 -10.83 -12.95 0.78
C PHE A 985 -11.77 -14.00 1.37
N ASP A 986 -11.87 -15.14 0.69
CA ASP A 986 -12.83 -16.20 0.98
C ASP A 986 -12.14 -17.41 1.63
N TYR A 987 -12.60 -17.79 2.82
CA TYR A 987 -11.97 -18.83 3.62
C TYR A 987 -12.97 -19.89 4.10
N ASN A 988 -12.41 -21.02 4.57
CA ASN A 988 -13.15 -22.10 5.25
C ASN A 988 -14.45 -22.54 4.53
N PRO A 989 -14.39 -22.89 3.23
CA PRO A 989 -15.58 -23.32 2.50
C PRO A 989 -16.13 -24.62 3.07
N ARG A 990 -17.46 -24.74 3.18
CA ARG A 990 -18.18 -25.96 3.58
C ARG A 990 -19.33 -26.26 2.63
N TRP A 991 -19.36 -27.48 2.11
CA TRP A 991 -20.49 -27.98 1.31
C TRP A 991 -21.76 -28.10 2.14
N SER A 992 -22.89 -27.73 1.54
CA SER A 992 -24.20 -28.16 2.03
C SER A 992 -24.35 -29.69 1.87
N PRO A 993 -25.13 -30.37 2.72
CA PRO A 993 -25.29 -31.83 2.65
C PRO A 993 -25.87 -32.35 1.32
N ASP A 994 -26.62 -31.51 0.60
CA ASP A 994 -27.13 -31.81 -0.75
C ASP A 994 -26.12 -31.54 -1.87
N GLY A 995 -24.94 -30.99 -1.56
CA GLY A 995 -23.87 -30.66 -2.51
C GLY A 995 -24.16 -29.46 -3.42
N LYS A 996 -25.23 -28.70 -3.18
CA LYS A 996 -25.68 -27.63 -4.08
C LYS A 996 -25.15 -26.24 -3.73
N GLN A 997 -24.66 -26.05 -2.51
CA GLN A 997 -24.22 -24.75 -2.00
C GLN A 997 -22.93 -24.90 -1.20
N ILE A 998 -22.16 -23.82 -1.16
CA ILE A 998 -20.98 -23.68 -0.31
C ILE A 998 -21.20 -22.48 0.60
N VAL A 999 -21.10 -22.69 1.91
CA VAL A 999 -21.01 -21.61 2.90
C VAL A 999 -19.55 -21.34 3.24
N PHE A 1000 -19.19 -20.08 3.40
CA PHE A 1000 -17.80 -19.65 3.62
C PHE A 1000 -17.78 -18.30 4.33
N GLU A 1001 -16.62 -17.90 4.85
CA GLU A 1001 -16.42 -16.56 5.41
C GLU A 1001 -15.74 -15.66 4.38
N SER A 1002 -16.14 -14.39 4.29
CA SER A 1002 -15.60 -13.43 3.31
C SER A 1002 -15.57 -12.01 3.84
N ASN A 1003 -14.51 -11.28 3.53
CA ASN A 1003 -14.37 -9.86 3.86
C ASN A 1003 -14.78 -8.89 2.74
N ARG A 1004 -15.49 -9.38 1.72
CA ARG A 1004 -15.80 -8.63 0.49
C ARG A 1004 -16.57 -7.31 0.71
N ASN A 1005 -17.20 -7.12 1.86
CA ASN A 1005 -17.93 -5.91 2.25
C ASN A 1005 -17.20 -5.06 3.32
N GLY A 1006 -15.94 -5.39 3.64
CA GLY A 1006 -15.13 -4.69 4.64
C GLY A 1006 -15.06 -5.36 6.01
N ASN A 1007 -15.87 -6.40 6.29
CA ASN A 1007 -15.80 -7.20 7.52
C ASN A 1007 -15.94 -8.70 7.20
N LEU A 1008 -15.37 -9.60 8.02
CA LEU A 1008 -15.59 -11.04 7.84
C LEU A 1008 -17.03 -11.38 8.18
N ASP A 1009 -17.80 -11.73 7.15
CA ASP A 1009 -19.18 -12.18 7.25
C ASP A 1009 -19.34 -13.59 6.67
N ILE A 1010 -20.46 -14.25 6.98
CA ILE A 1010 -20.82 -15.55 6.40
C ILE A 1010 -21.57 -15.33 5.09
N TRP A 1011 -21.08 -15.98 4.03
CA TRP A 1011 -21.64 -15.95 2.70
C TRP A 1011 -21.99 -17.36 2.24
N VAL A 1012 -22.96 -17.45 1.33
CA VAL A 1012 -23.29 -18.69 0.63
C VAL A 1012 -23.30 -18.46 -0.88
N ILE A 1013 -22.79 -19.44 -1.62
CA ILE A 1013 -22.80 -19.47 -3.08
C ILE A 1013 -23.35 -20.81 -3.60
N PRO A 1014 -24.24 -20.81 -4.60
CA PRO A 1014 -24.62 -22.03 -5.32
C PRO A 1014 -23.46 -22.61 -6.13
N VAL A 1015 -23.49 -23.92 -6.35
CA VAL A 1015 -22.43 -24.64 -7.08
C VAL A 1015 -22.81 -24.96 -8.53
N GLU A 1016 -24.10 -24.89 -8.86
CA GLU A 1016 -24.67 -25.22 -10.18
C GLU A 1016 -24.23 -24.29 -11.31
#